data_AF-A0A8K0WHW3-F1
#
_entry.id   AF-A0A8K0WHW3-F1
#
_cell.length_a   1.000
_cell.length_b   1.000
_cell.length_c   1.000
_cell.angle_alpha   90.00
_cell.angle_beta   90.00
_cell.angle_gamma   90.00
#
_symmetry.space_group_name_H-M   'P 1'
#
loop_
_entity.id
_entity.type
_entity.pdbx_description
1 polymer ?
#
loop_
_entity_poly.entity_id
_entity_poly.type
_entity_poly.pdbx_seq_one_letter_code
_entity_poly.pdbx_strand_id
1 'polypeptide(L)'
;MGAQSFIRNSIPLPRHVYEGDEYFCRFTPRIHRDVRLSDAGSWQCQVDFLKASNEAKAGASRNKDIHSYAVGCINPVVGNFTAMCACEALSERLALTTYMVEYAYIHDDVIEYAENKDESKKLQESNKQLMEGLTLGGDTGRGSKSKDHVKRRQLQAKIVMELMEVDKEQAKETLRLWKDMSEVFVQIRDMKFTTLDPYLKVRVVDAGCPLLCFSMDFRLTADEEQKTGHITSAAYDSWVLVNDYFSWEKEWSNYKASGATGVIANSTFFFMNWYSIGREEGKKMLRKEIISRENRYCKLKEDFLAKGLATEKTRQWLELLDLVTAGNFAWSMTIARYRAGAEDVYPTLWKECADMSEDDSESLGRSISVNAAAMADKMEVILHDRRYLDLSTPEHRPKGTESTTDDDPPRVYVETEEQTSQLRKTWSIHQYEEIILQPLKYLEMMPSKGFRKAVIDGLEVWYQVPEKSLNVIRHVINLLHSSSLMYDDIEDNSALRRGYPATHVVFGVNQTINTASLLIIKALKAAEALSSRASRLLIDLLIEGHIGQGLDLYWTYHTAIPTEEEYFTMVDGKTGSLFTLLAELMRCEATKHRSLDVTLLMKLVGRFFQARDDYMNLQCAEYAEKKGFAEDISEGKISLPLIHALATKSPQQGRLMSLLQQRKCGNGLCHEMRKLAVDDIKAIGGLEYAKKTAVGLQESVTETLSMYEDKLGEKNWLLRLAQKRLEIEV
;
A
#
# COMPACT_ATOMS: atom_id res chain seq x y z
N MET A 1 -33.25 -13.05 -33.86
CA MET A 1 -32.05 -13.85 -33.53
C MET A 1 -31.93 -13.83 -32.02
N GLY A 2 -32.09 -14.98 -31.35
CA GLY A 2 -31.94 -15.03 -29.89
C GLY A 2 -30.49 -14.73 -29.53
N ALA A 3 -30.25 -13.68 -28.75
CA ALA A 3 -28.93 -13.41 -28.21
C ALA A 3 -28.48 -14.63 -27.40
N GLN A 4 -27.31 -15.19 -27.73
CA GLN A 4 -26.68 -16.19 -26.87
C GLN A 4 -26.45 -15.56 -25.50
N SER A 5 -26.98 -16.18 -24.44
CA SER A 5 -26.77 -15.69 -23.07
C SER A 5 -25.28 -15.57 -22.77
N PHE A 6 -24.87 -14.43 -22.19
CA PHE A 6 -23.50 -14.15 -21.78
C PHE A 6 -23.00 -15.06 -20.64
N ILE A 7 -23.94 -15.68 -19.93
CA ILE A 7 -23.71 -16.57 -18.78
C ILE A 7 -23.00 -17.86 -19.23
N ARG A 8 -21.76 -18.05 -18.78
CA ARG A 8 -20.89 -19.18 -19.14
C ARG A 8 -20.30 -19.87 -17.91
N ASN A 9 -19.82 -19.08 -16.96
CA ASN A 9 -18.97 -19.57 -15.86
C ASN A 9 -19.76 -19.91 -14.59
N SER A 10 -21.06 -19.59 -14.52
CA SER A 10 -21.90 -19.88 -13.36
C SER A 10 -23.02 -20.90 -13.61
N ILE A 11 -23.57 -21.43 -12.51
CA ILE A 11 -24.78 -22.24 -12.45
C ILE A 11 -25.84 -21.56 -11.56
N PRO A 12 -27.16 -21.77 -11.78
CA PRO A 12 -28.18 -21.26 -10.88
C PRO A 12 -28.03 -21.86 -9.47
N LEU A 13 -28.19 -21.05 -8.43
CA LEU A 13 -28.24 -21.55 -7.06
C LEU A 13 -29.55 -22.36 -6.87
N PRO A 14 -29.53 -23.53 -6.20
CA PRO A 14 -30.74 -24.31 -5.99
C PRO A 14 -31.76 -23.53 -5.13
N ARG A 15 -33.01 -23.46 -5.59
CA ARG A 15 -34.10 -22.68 -4.98
C ARG A 15 -34.28 -22.91 -3.48
N HIS A 16 -34.26 -24.16 -3.04
CA HIS A 16 -34.42 -24.52 -1.63
C HIS A 16 -33.34 -23.96 -0.68
N VAL A 17 -32.23 -23.42 -1.20
CA VAL A 17 -31.12 -22.88 -0.41
C VAL A 17 -31.39 -21.41 -0.02
N TYR A 18 -32.17 -20.67 -0.81
CA TYR A 18 -32.41 -19.24 -0.59
C TYR A 18 -33.89 -18.84 -0.60
N GLU A 19 -34.81 -19.65 -1.14
CA GLU A 19 -36.24 -19.33 -1.13
C GLU A 19 -36.82 -19.41 0.29
N GLY A 20 -37.48 -18.34 0.72
CA GLY A 20 -38.13 -18.22 2.03
C GLY A 20 -38.63 -16.78 2.28
N ASP A 21 -39.29 -16.54 3.41
CA ASP A 21 -39.91 -15.23 3.73
C ASP A 21 -38.89 -14.07 3.86
N GLU A 22 -37.62 -14.40 4.10
CA GLU A 22 -36.51 -13.43 4.19
C GLU A 22 -35.90 -13.06 2.83
N TYR A 23 -36.11 -13.86 1.78
CA TYR A 23 -35.63 -13.55 0.44
C TYR A 23 -36.66 -12.78 -0.36
N PHE A 24 -36.45 -11.48 -0.51
CA PHE A 24 -37.37 -10.57 -1.22
C PHE A 24 -36.72 -9.85 -2.41
N CYS A 25 -35.57 -10.35 -2.89
CA CYS A 25 -34.95 -9.92 -4.13
C CYS A 25 -35.66 -10.54 -5.34
N ARG A 26 -35.86 -9.77 -6.41
CA ARG A 26 -36.53 -10.24 -7.64
C ARG A 26 -35.65 -11.11 -8.52
N PHE A 27 -34.33 -11.06 -8.34
CA PHE A 27 -33.36 -11.72 -9.20
C PHE A 27 -33.03 -13.13 -8.71
N THR A 28 -32.62 -14.01 -9.62
CA THR A 28 -32.23 -15.39 -9.27
C THR A 28 -30.72 -15.47 -9.06
N PRO A 29 -30.24 -15.88 -7.87
CA PRO A 29 -28.82 -15.97 -7.60
C PRO A 29 -28.17 -17.12 -8.37
N ARG A 30 -26.90 -16.90 -8.73
CA ARG A 30 -26.04 -17.88 -9.40
C ARG A 30 -24.72 -17.95 -8.65
N ILE A 31 -24.00 -19.06 -8.85
CA ILE A 31 -22.69 -19.30 -8.26
C ILE A 31 -21.70 -19.74 -9.34
N HIS A 32 -20.48 -19.23 -9.27
CA HIS A 32 -19.38 -19.63 -10.15
C HIS A 32 -19.10 -21.14 -10.04
N ARG A 33 -18.82 -21.80 -11.18
CA ARG A 33 -18.53 -23.25 -11.23
C ARG A 33 -17.30 -23.64 -10.40
N ASP A 34 -16.28 -22.78 -10.42
CA ASP A 34 -15.03 -22.95 -9.66
C ASP A 34 -15.04 -22.25 -8.29
N VAL A 35 -16.15 -22.30 -7.55
CA VAL A 35 -16.26 -21.69 -6.20
C VAL A 35 -15.11 -22.05 -5.25
N ARG A 36 -14.51 -23.23 -5.42
CA ARG A 36 -13.34 -23.70 -4.65
C ARG A 36 -12.14 -22.75 -4.75
N LEU A 37 -11.94 -22.09 -5.89
CA LEU A 37 -10.87 -21.10 -6.06
C LEU A 37 -11.13 -19.84 -5.21
N SER A 38 -12.40 -19.46 -5.05
CA SER A 38 -12.77 -18.37 -4.14
C SER A 38 -12.55 -18.75 -2.69
N ASP A 39 -12.97 -19.93 -2.26
CA ASP A 39 -12.75 -20.38 -0.88
C ASP A 39 -11.25 -20.48 -0.56
N ALA A 40 -10.44 -21.00 -1.49
CA ALA A 40 -9.00 -21.04 -1.34
C ALA A 40 -8.37 -19.63 -1.29
N GLY A 41 -8.88 -18.68 -2.07
CA GLY A 41 -8.46 -17.27 -2.03
C GLY A 41 -8.76 -16.61 -0.68
N SER A 42 -9.98 -16.79 -0.16
CA SER A 42 -10.37 -16.33 1.18
C SER A 42 -9.50 -16.94 2.27
N TRP A 43 -9.31 -18.26 2.23
CA TRP A 43 -8.46 -18.97 3.20
C TRP A 43 -7.03 -18.45 3.19
N GLN A 44 -6.41 -18.33 2.01
CA GLN A 44 -5.05 -17.84 1.88
C GLN A 44 -4.90 -16.40 2.41
N CYS A 45 -5.91 -15.55 2.21
CA CYS A 45 -5.92 -14.20 2.75
C CYS A 45 -5.95 -14.21 4.29
N GLN A 46 -6.81 -15.03 4.89
CA GLN A 46 -6.87 -15.17 6.35
C GLN A 46 -5.52 -15.65 6.93
N VAL A 47 -4.91 -16.67 6.33
CA VAL A 47 -3.58 -17.17 6.72
C VAL A 47 -2.52 -16.06 6.65
N ASP A 48 -2.43 -15.37 5.52
CA ASP A 48 -1.42 -14.33 5.32
C ASP A 48 -1.64 -13.13 6.25
N PHE A 49 -2.90 -12.75 6.50
CA PHE A 49 -3.25 -11.68 7.43
C PHE A 49 -2.85 -12.01 8.88
N LEU A 50 -3.17 -13.22 9.35
CA LEU A 50 -2.83 -13.69 10.71
C LEU A 50 -1.31 -13.77 10.91
N LYS A 51 -0.55 -14.11 9.87
CA LYS A 51 0.92 -14.08 9.92
C LYS A 51 1.48 -12.67 9.92
N ALA A 52 0.77 -11.72 9.32
CA ALA A 52 1.18 -10.34 9.21
C ALA A 52 0.87 -9.49 10.46
N SER A 53 0.03 -9.97 11.39
CA SER A 53 -0.38 -9.22 12.57
C SER A 53 -0.40 -10.09 13.84
N ASN A 54 0.45 -9.75 14.82
CA ASN A 54 0.42 -10.41 16.14
C ASN A 54 -0.82 -10.00 16.96
N GLU A 55 -1.33 -8.79 16.75
CA GLU A 55 -2.61 -8.32 17.30
C GLU A 55 -3.78 -9.19 16.82
N ALA A 56 -3.77 -9.66 15.57
CA ALA A 56 -4.80 -10.59 15.08
C ALA A 56 -4.74 -11.95 15.80
N LYS A 57 -3.55 -12.44 16.15
CA LYS A 57 -3.38 -13.66 16.97
C LYS A 57 -3.89 -13.47 18.40
N ALA A 58 -3.64 -12.30 19.01
CA ALA A 58 -4.17 -11.96 20.33
C ALA A 58 -5.70 -11.71 20.30
N GLY A 59 -6.22 -11.08 19.24
CA GLY A 59 -7.64 -10.84 19.00
C GLY A 59 -8.43 -12.13 18.82
N ALA A 60 -7.86 -13.14 18.15
CA ALA A 60 -8.44 -14.48 18.04
C ALA A 60 -8.67 -15.14 19.42
N SER A 61 -7.86 -14.79 20.44
CA SER A 61 -8.06 -15.25 21.82
C SER A 61 -9.04 -14.40 22.64
N ARG A 62 -9.16 -13.09 22.33
CA ARG A 62 -10.01 -12.13 23.05
C ARG A 62 -11.47 -12.12 22.60
N ASN A 63 -11.73 -12.53 21.36
CA ASN A 63 -13.06 -12.52 20.74
C ASN A 63 -13.75 -13.90 20.71
N LYS A 64 -13.47 -14.76 21.70
CA LYS A 64 -14.17 -16.05 21.85
C LYS A 64 -15.68 -15.89 22.07
N ASP A 65 -16.12 -14.74 22.59
CA ASP A 65 -17.54 -14.46 22.85
C ASP A 65 -18.21 -13.67 21.70
N ILE A 66 -17.44 -13.10 20.76
CA ILE A 66 -17.89 -12.33 19.60
C ILE A 66 -17.03 -12.74 18.41
N HIS A 67 -17.40 -13.82 17.71
CA HIS A 67 -16.65 -14.49 16.63
C HIS A 67 -16.39 -13.66 15.34
N SER A 68 -15.95 -12.41 15.46
CA SER A 68 -16.15 -11.41 14.40
C SER A 68 -14.95 -11.10 13.51
N TYR A 69 -13.72 -11.31 13.97
CA TYR A 69 -12.53 -11.09 13.10
C TYR A 69 -12.34 -12.19 12.04
N ALA A 70 -13.19 -13.20 12.03
CA ALA A 70 -12.93 -14.50 11.43
C ALA A 70 -13.71 -14.77 10.15
N VAL A 71 -14.78 -14.03 9.82
CA VAL A 71 -15.66 -14.38 8.70
C VAL A 71 -15.76 -13.24 7.68
N GLY A 72 -14.96 -13.33 6.63
CA GLY A 72 -15.08 -12.54 5.41
C GLY A 72 -16.08 -13.19 4.44
N CYS A 73 -15.60 -13.74 3.32
CA CYS A 73 -16.42 -14.12 2.17
C CYS A 73 -17.02 -15.53 2.22
N ILE A 74 -16.42 -16.47 2.96
CA ILE A 74 -16.85 -17.88 2.96
C ILE A 74 -18.23 -18.02 3.62
N ASN A 75 -19.16 -18.65 2.88
CA ASN A 75 -20.50 -18.93 3.37
C ASN A 75 -20.83 -20.42 3.15
N PRO A 76 -21.04 -21.22 4.20
CA PRO A 76 -21.28 -22.65 4.08
C PRO A 76 -22.67 -23.00 3.52
N VAL A 77 -23.59 -22.03 3.49
CA VAL A 77 -24.97 -22.23 3.02
C VAL A 77 -25.06 -21.99 1.51
N VAL A 78 -24.62 -20.83 1.03
CA VAL A 78 -24.78 -20.43 -0.38
C VAL A 78 -23.47 -20.35 -1.17
N GLY A 79 -22.31 -20.50 -0.52
CA GLY A 79 -20.99 -20.38 -1.14
C GLY A 79 -20.38 -18.97 -1.06
N ASN A 80 -19.10 -18.86 -1.44
CA ASN A 80 -18.29 -17.65 -1.27
C ASN A 80 -18.92 -16.37 -1.88
N PHE A 81 -18.78 -15.23 -1.19
CA PHE A 81 -19.26 -13.93 -1.67
C PHE A 81 -18.82 -13.62 -3.10
N THR A 82 -17.53 -13.78 -3.42
CA THR A 82 -17.01 -13.42 -4.74
C THR A 82 -17.55 -14.36 -5.81
N ALA A 83 -17.67 -15.66 -5.51
CA ALA A 83 -18.26 -16.63 -6.42
C ALA A 83 -19.76 -16.39 -6.69
N MET A 84 -20.46 -15.71 -5.78
CA MET A 84 -21.87 -15.33 -5.91
C MET A 84 -22.03 -13.99 -6.65
N CYS A 85 -21.27 -12.97 -6.24
CA CYS A 85 -21.38 -11.61 -6.78
C CYS A 85 -20.68 -11.46 -8.13
N ALA A 86 -19.50 -12.05 -8.28
CA ALA A 86 -18.74 -12.10 -9.54
C ALA A 86 -18.83 -13.50 -10.16
N CYS A 87 -20.05 -14.05 -10.25
CA CYS A 87 -20.28 -15.42 -10.69
C CYS A 87 -19.86 -15.71 -12.14
N GLU A 88 -19.65 -14.67 -12.95
CA GLU A 88 -19.11 -14.73 -14.32
C GLU A 88 -17.64 -14.27 -14.43
N ALA A 89 -16.92 -14.16 -13.31
CA ALA A 89 -15.49 -13.89 -13.32
C ALA A 89 -14.72 -14.93 -14.14
N LEU A 90 -13.53 -14.56 -14.61
CA LEU A 90 -12.59 -15.50 -15.19
C LEU A 90 -11.99 -16.35 -14.07
N SER A 91 -11.98 -17.68 -14.22
CA SER A 91 -11.46 -18.60 -13.19
C SER A 91 -10.04 -18.26 -12.73
N GLU A 92 -9.18 -17.82 -13.65
CA GLU A 92 -7.80 -17.37 -13.36
C GLU A 92 -7.71 -16.08 -12.52
N ARG A 93 -8.74 -15.23 -12.54
CA ARG A 93 -8.80 -13.99 -11.73
C ARG A 93 -9.59 -14.18 -10.44
N LEU A 94 -10.36 -15.27 -10.32
CA LEU A 94 -11.31 -15.49 -9.24
C LEU A 94 -10.65 -15.55 -7.85
N ALA A 95 -9.54 -16.28 -7.71
CA ALA A 95 -8.83 -16.39 -6.44
C ALA A 95 -8.24 -15.04 -5.98
N LEU A 96 -7.59 -14.30 -6.89
CA LEU A 96 -7.02 -12.98 -6.61
C LEU A 96 -8.10 -11.96 -6.25
N THR A 97 -9.20 -11.95 -7.01
CA THR A 97 -10.38 -11.12 -6.72
C THR A 97 -10.92 -11.44 -5.32
N THR A 98 -11.09 -12.72 -5.02
CA THR A 98 -11.62 -13.15 -3.72
C THR A 98 -10.69 -12.78 -2.57
N TYR A 99 -9.38 -12.94 -2.77
CA TYR A 99 -8.37 -12.54 -1.78
C TYR A 99 -8.47 -11.05 -1.43
N MET A 100 -8.69 -10.19 -2.43
CA MET A 100 -8.87 -8.76 -2.20
C MET A 100 -10.15 -8.44 -1.45
N VAL A 101 -11.27 -9.10 -1.79
CA VAL A 101 -12.54 -8.89 -1.07
C VAL A 101 -12.42 -9.37 0.38
N GLU A 102 -11.80 -10.53 0.61
CA GLU A 102 -11.54 -11.04 1.96
C GLU A 102 -10.69 -10.04 2.76
N TYR A 103 -9.61 -9.52 2.14
CA TYR A 103 -8.75 -8.52 2.75
C TYR A 103 -9.55 -7.26 3.13
N ALA A 104 -10.44 -6.79 2.25
CA ALA A 104 -11.30 -5.64 2.53
C ALA A 104 -12.25 -5.88 3.71
N TYR A 105 -12.84 -7.08 3.83
CA TYR A 105 -13.70 -7.43 4.98
C TYR A 105 -12.92 -7.50 6.30
N ILE A 106 -11.74 -8.13 6.31
CA ILE A 106 -10.88 -8.17 7.49
C ILE A 106 -10.50 -6.75 7.92
N HIS A 107 -10.16 -5.90 6.95
CA HIS A 107 -9.76 -4.52 7.19
C HIS A 107 -10.89 -3.67 7.78
N ASP A 108 -12.11 -3.83 7.24
CA ASP A 108 -13.33 -3.21 7.75
C ASP A 108 -13.55 -3.56 9.24
N ASP A 109 -13.45 -4.83 9.61
CA ASP A 109 -13.59 -5.27 11.01
C ASP A 109 -12.53 -4.65 11.91
N VAL A 110 -11.27 -4.69 11.50
CA VAL A 110 -10.16 -4.16 12.31
C VAL A 110 -10.33 -2.66 12.56
N ILE A 111 -10.93 -1.91 11.64
CA ILE A 111 -11.30 -0.50 11.84
C ILE A 111 -12.51 -0.33 12.76
N GLU A 112 -13.53 -1.18 12.63
CA GLU A 112 -14.76 -1.13 13.44
C GLU A 112 -14.52 -1.46 14.91
N TYR A 113 -13.64 -2.40 15.21
CA TYR A 113 -13.40 -2.91 16.57
C TYR A 113 -12.27 -2.23 17.34
N ALA A 114 -11.64 -1.18 16.79
CA ALA A 114 -10.60 -0.45 17.50
C ALA A 114 -11.15 0.15 18.82
N GLU A 115 -10.52 -0.20 19.96
CA GLU A 115 -11.05 0.02 21.31
C GLU A 115 -11.21 1.51 21.68
N ASN A 116 -10.47 2.40 21.01
CA ASN A 116 -10.59 3.85 21.22
C ASN A 116 -10.52 4.64 19.91
N LYS A 117 -11.19 5.80 19.87
CA LYS A 117 -11.24 6.67 18.66
C LYS A 117 -9.85 7.08 18.14
N ASP A 118 -8.88 7.25 19.04
CA ASP A 118 -7.50 7.59 18.65
C ASP A 118 -6.74 6.41 18.04
N GLU A 119 -7.08 5.17 18.43
CA GLU A 119 -6.52 3.95 17.86
C GLU A 119 -7.11 3.69 16.47
N SER A 120 -8.43 3.85 16.31
CA SER A 120 -9.11 3.80 15.01
C SER A 120 -8.52 4.83 14.04
N LYS A 121 -8.29 6.08 14.50
CA LYS A 121 -7.65 7.13 13.68
C LYS A 121 -6.19 6.80 13.31
N LYS A 122 -5.40 6.25 14.24
CA LYS A 122 -4.01 5.83 13.94
C LYS A 122 -3.96 4.68 12.95
N LEU A 123 -4.87 3.72 13.08
CA LEU A 123 -5.02 2.60 12.17
C LEU A 123 -5.46 3.08 10.78
N GLN A 124 -6.46 3.98 10.72
CA GLN A 124 -6.91 4.61 9.48
C GLN A 124 -5.83 5.43 8.79
N GLU A 125 -5.04 6.22 9.51
CA GLU A 125 -3.90 6.98 8.96
C GLU A 125 -2.80 6.04 8.46
N SER A 126 -2.50 4.96 9.19
CA SER A 126 -1.57 3.92 8.75
C SER A 126 -2.04 3.23 7.46
N ASN A 127 -3.36 3.01 7.33
CA ASN A 127 -3.97 2.42 6.15
C ASN A 127 -3.97 3.41 4.97
N LYS A 128 -4.26 4.68 5.23
CA LYS A 128 -4.20 5.76 4.24
C LYS A 128 -2.81 5.87 3.63
N GLN A 129 -1.75 5.93 4.44
CA GLN A 129 -0.36 6.00 3.97
C GLN A 129 0.10 4.79 3.15
N LEU A 130 -0.61 3.69 3.34
CA LEU A 130 -0.33 2.42 2.72
C LEU A 130 -1.10 2.28 1.40
N MET A 131 -2.36 2.75 1.35
CA MET A 131 -3.14 2.97 0.12
C MET A 131 -2.52 4.07 -0.75
N GLU A 132 -1.96 5.11 -0.14
CA GLU A 132 -1.10 6.11 -0.79
C GLU A 132 0.15 5.42 -1.38
N GLY A 133 0.68 4.39 -0.72
CA GLY A 133 1.69 3.49 -1.28
C GLY A 133 1.20 2.62 -2.45
N LEU A 134 -0.10 2.42 -2.68
CA LEU A 134 -0.61 1.68 -3.84
C LEU A 134 -0.78 2.61 -5.05
N THR A 135 -0.93 3.91 -4.84
CA THR A 135 -0.79 4.89 -5.93
C THR A 135 0.68 5.12 -6.24
N LEU A 136 1.04 5.05 -7.53
CA LEU A 136 2.40 5.22 -8.08
C LEU A 136 3.08 6.58 -7.74
N GLY A 137 2.49 7.40 -6.85
CA GLY A 137 3.02 8.70 -6.43
C GLY A 137 2.72 9.13 -4.98
N GLY A 138 2.25 8.26 -4.07
CA GLY A 138 1.91 8.67 -2.69
C GLY A 138 3.11 8.75 -1.73
N ASP A 139 3.07 9.76 -0.87
CA ASP A 139 4.08 10.05 0.17
C ASP A 139 4.03 9.01 1.28
N THR A 140 5.10 8.23 1.48
CA THR A 140 5.18 7.24 2.58
C THR A 140 5.55 7.86 3.94
N GLY A 141 5.44 9.19 4.05
CA GLY A 141 5.91 10.02 5.14
C GLY A 141 4.97 10.03 6.34
N ARG A 142 5.00 8.97 7.16
CA ARG A 142 4.73 8.88 8.63
C ARG A 142 4.15 7.54 9.11
N GLY A 143 4.50 6.42 8.46
CA GLY A 143 4.04 5.10 8.93
C GLY A 143 4.74 4.61 10.21
N SER A 144 3.98 3.92 11.07
CA SER A 144 4.47 3.24 12.28
C SER A 144 5.64 2.29 11.98
N LYS A 145 6.64 2.25 12.88
CA LYS A 145 7.95 1.59 12.67
C LYS A 145 7.95 0.07 13.00
N SER A 146 6.83 -0.48 13.45
CA SER A 146 6.74 -1.85 13.94
C SER A 146 6.92 -2.91 12.84
N LYS A 147 7.42 -4.10 13.20
CA LYS A 147 7.57 -5.24 12.29
C LYS A 147 6.24 -5.71 11.70
N ASP A 148 5.15 -5.65 12.45
CA ASP A 148 3.80 -6.01 11.98
C ASP A 148 3.34 -5.08 10.85
N HIS A 149 3.79 -3.82 10.85
CA HIS A 149 3.53 -2.89 9.77
C HIS A 149 4.28 -3.29 8.49
N VAL A 150 5.53 -3.76 8.58
CA VAL A 150 6.29 -4.25 7.41
C VAL A 150 5.62 -5.48 6.79
N LYS A 151 5.19 -6.45 7.61
CA LYS A 151 4.49 -7.65 7.11
C LYS A 151 3.14 -7.30 6.45
N ARG A 152 2.35 -6.39 7.03
CA ARG A 152 1.12 -5.89 6.41
C ARG A 152 1.40 -5.20 5.07
N ARG A 153 2.48 -4.43 4.96
CA ARG A 153 2.91 -3.81 3.70
C ARG A 153 3.34 -4.83 2.63
N GLN A 154 4.01 -5.91 3.03
CA GLN A 154 4.35 -7.01 2.13
C GLN A 154 3.08 -7.66 1.56
N LEU A 155 2.05 -7.84 2.39
CA LEU A 155 0.75 -8.38 1.99
C LEU A 155 0.03 -7.50 0.95
N GLN A 156 -0.01 -6.16 1.09
CA GLN A 156 -0.64 -5.37 0.02
C GLN A 156 0.26 -5.20 -1.21
N ALA A 157 1.59 -5.18 -1.04
CA ALA A 157 2.51 -5.17 -2.17
C ALA A 157 2.30 -6.42 -3.06
N LYS A 158 2.06 -7.58 -2.44
CA LYS A 158 1.65 -8.82 -3.11
C LYS A 158 0.39 -8.63 -3.96
N ILE A 159 -0.69 -8.10 -3.37
CA ILE A 159 -1.95 -7.83 -4.08
C ILE A 159 -1.71 -6.94 -5.31
N VAL A 160 -0.99 -5.82 -5.14
CA VAL A 160 -0.73 -4.87 -6.23
C VAL A 160 0.10 -5.48 -7.34
N MET A 161 1.19 -6.18 -6.99
CA MET A 161 2.07 -6.77 -7.98
C MET A 161 1.33 -7.83 -8.79
N GLU A 162 0.56 -8.70 -8.14
CA GLU A 162 -0.19 -9.74 -8.84
C GLU A 162 -1.33 -9.16 -9.71
N LEU A 163 -2.03 -8.10 -9.28
CA LEU A 163 -2.98 -7.38 -10.12
C LEU A 163 -2.32 -6.84 -11.40
N MET A 164 -1.16 -6.18 -11.24
CA MET A 164 -0.41 -5.57 -12.34
C MET A 164 0.18 -6.60 -13.31
N GLU A 165 0.54 -7.80 -12.81
CA GLU A 165 0.99 -8.93 -13.61
C GLU A 165 -0.15 -9.52 -14.46
N VAL A 166 -1.39 -9.52 -13.96
CA VAL A 166 -2.57 -10.02 -14.67
C VAL A 166 -3.07 -9.05 -15.75
N ASP A 167 -3.36 -7.80 -15.39
CA ASP A 167 -3.78 -6.75 -16.33
C ASP A 167 -3.40 -5.37 -15.78
N LYS A 168 -2.28 -4.82 -16.29
CA LYS A 168 -1.72 -3.53 -15.86
C LYS A 168 -2.73 -2.38 -15.94
N GLU A 169 -3.58 -2.35 -16.97
CA GLU A 169 -4.47 -1.21 -17.21
C GLU A 169 -5.74 -1.30 -16.34
N GLN A 170 -6.35 -2.48 -16.15
CA GLN A 170 -7.46 -2.64 -15.19
C GLN A 170 -6.97 -2.54 -13.75
N ALA A 171 -5.77 -3.03 -13.45
CA ALA A 171 -5.18 -2.93 -12.12
C ALA A 171 -5.02 -1.47 -11.69
N LYS A 172 -4.50 -0.60 -12.58
CA LYS A 172 -4.40 0.85 -12.30
C LYS A 172 -5.75 1.47 -11.93
N GLU A 173 -6.79 1.19 -12.70
CA GLU A 173 -8.12 1.75 -12.43
C GLU A 173 -8.74 1.18 -11.15
N THR A 174 -8.59 -0.13 -10.94
CA THR A 174 -9.05 -0.81 -9.70
C THR A 174 -8.38 -0.21 -8.47
N LEU A 175 -7.06 0.02 -8.52
CA LEU A 175 -6.32 0.61 -7.41
C LEU A 175 -6.63 2.09 -7.20
N ARG A 176 -6.85 2.86 -8.28
CA ARG A 176 -7.29 4.26 -8.20
C ARG A 176 -8.62 4.36 -7.45
N LEU A 177 -9.60 3.55 -7.84
CA LEU A 177 -10.91 3.57 -7.21
C LEU A 177 -10.89 3.01 -5.79
N TRP A 178 -10.06 2.01 -5.50
CA TRP A 178 -9.87 1.53 -4.13
C TRP A 178 -9.29 2.62 -3.20
N LYS A 179 -8.41 3.48 -3.71
CA LYS A 179 -7.96 4.66 -2.97
C LYS A 179 -9.12 5.63 -2.71
N ASP A 180 -9.86 6.01 -3.75
CA ASP A 180 -10.97 6.98 -3.64
C ASP A 180 -12.01 6.51 -2.61
N MET A 181 -12.35 5.21 -2.64
CA MET A 181 -13.22 4.58 -1.63
C MET A 181 -12.70 4.76 -0.21
N SER A 182 -11.42 4.44 0.01
CA SER A 182 -10.79 4.50 1.33
C SER A 182 -10.85 5.90 1.94
N GLU A 183 -10.72 6.95 1.12
CA GLU A 183 -10.81 8.34 1.57
C GLU A 183 -12.23 8.72 2.03
N VAL A 184 -13.26 8.21 1.36
CA VAL A 184 -14.67 8.50 1.68
C VAL A 184 -15.13 7.75 2.94
N PHE A 185 -14.71 6.49 3.12
CA PHE A 185 -15.03 5.71 4.31
C PHE A 185 -14.58 6.39 5.62
N VAL A 186 -13.49 7.15 5.59
CA VAL A 186 -13.00 7.92 6.75
C VAL A 186 -13.96 9.06 7.11
N GLN A 187 -14.55 9.71 6.11
CA GLN A 187 -15.32 10.95 6.31
C GLN A 187 -16.78 10.68 6.67
N ILE A 188 -17.37 9.57 6.21
CA ILE A 188 -18.81 9.32 6.32
C ILE A 188 -19.33 9.31 7.76
N ARG A 189 -18.51 8.90 8.74
CA ARG A 189 -18.88 8.83 10.17
C ARG A 189 -19.04 10.19 10.83
N ASP A 190 -18.42 11.23 10.28
CA ASP A 190 -18.49 12.61 10.78
C ASP A 190 -19.55 13.44 10.04
N MET A 191 -20.17 12.88 8.99
CA MET A 191 -21.19 13.55 8.20
C MET A 191 -22.57 13.46 8.84
N LYS A 192 -23.37 14.51 8.70
CA LYS A 192 -24.77 14.54 9.12
C LYS A 192 -25.67 14.44 7.91
N PHE A 193 -26.53 13.43 7.91
CA PHE A 193 -27.51 13.22 6.86
C PHE A 193 -28.91 13.53 7.40
N THR A 194 -29.71 14.24 6.62
CA THR A 194 -31.11 14.57 6.93
C THR A 194 -32.09 13.76 6.10
N THR A 195 -31.62 13.11 5.03
CA THR A 195 -32.39 12.26 4.12
C THR A 195 -31.50 11.14 3.60
N LEU A 196 -32.12 10.12 2.98
CA LEU A 196 -31.43 8.92 2.52
C LEU A 196 -30.55 9.16 1.29
N ASP A 197 -31.01 9.94 0.30
CA ASP A 197 -30.27 10.10 -0.97
C ASP A 197 -28.87 10.74 -0.79
N PRO A 198 -28.67 11.77 0.05
CA PRO A 198 -27.33 12.28 0.35
C PRO A 198 -26.43 11.25 1.06
N TYR A 199 -27.01 10.40 1.92
CA TYR A 199 -26.28 9.31 2.55
C TYR A 199 -25.85 8.28 1.49
N LEU A 200 -26.77 7.84 0.62
CA LEU A 200 -26.48 6.88 -0.44
C LEU A 200 -25.39 7.39 -1.39
N LYS A 201 -25.41 8.66 -1.79
CA LYS A 201 -24.34 9.24 -2.65
C LYS A 201 -22.93 9.10 -2.07
N VAL A 202 -22.80 9.13 -0.74
CA VAL A 202 -21.51 8.98 -0.05
C VAL A 202 -21.23 7.51 0.25
N ARG A 203 -22.25 6.73 0.61
CA ARG A 203 -22.14 5.30 0.94
C ARG A 203 -21.89 4.42 -0.28
N VAL A 204 -22.34 4.86 -1.46
CA VAL A 204 -22.22 4.14 -2.75
C VAL A 204 -20.82 4.24 -3.36
N VAL A 205 -19.95 5.16 -2.89
CA VAL A 205 -18.64 5.43 -3.52
C VAL A 205 -17.94 4.12 -3.90
N ASP A 206 -17.85 3.92 -5.23
CA ASP A 206 -17.79 2.67 -6.01
C ASP A 206 -17.30 1.39 -5.32
N ALA A 207 -18.07 0.91 -4.34
CA ALA A 207 -17.71 -0.14 -3.36
C ALA A 207 -17.32 -1.54 -3.91
N GLY A 208 -17.22 -1.75 -5.23
CA GLY A 208 -16.86 -3.06 -5.78
C GLY A 208 -16.96 -3.22 -7.30
N CYS A 209 -17.50 -2.23 -8.02
CA CYS A 209 -17.57 -2.23 -9.49
C CYS A 209 -16.23 -2.48 -10.19
N PRO A 210 -15.11 -1.85 -9.79
CA PRO A 210 -13.86 -1.97 -10.52
C PRO A 210 -13.24 -3.35 -10.32
N LEU A 211 -13.39 -3.90 -9.12
CA LEU A 211 -12.97 -5.25 -8.79
C LEU A 211 -13.81 -6.29 -9.55
N LEU A 212 -15.12 -6.03 -9.69
CA LEU A 212 -16.01 -6.82 -10.54
C LEU A 212 -15.56 -6.77 -12.01
N CYS A 213 -15.34 -5.57 -12.57
CA CYS A 213 -14.83 -5.38 -13.94
C CYS A 213 -13.48 -6.09 -14.15
N PHE A 214 -12.54 -5.93 -13.22
CA PHE A 214 -11.25 -6.62 -13.22
C PHE A 214 -11.44 -8.14 -13.25
N SER A 215 -12.31 -8.69 -12.39
CA SER A 215 -12.52 -10.13 -12.28
C SER A 215 -13.08 -10.77 -13.56
N MET A 216 -13.84 -10.00 -14.35
CA MET A 216 -14.54 -10.48 -15.55
C MET A 216 -13.86 -10.05 -16.86
N ASP A 217 -12.76 -9.30 -16.80
CA ASP A 217 -12.12 -8.69 -17.98
C ASP A 217 -13.09 -7.82 -18.79
N PHE A 218 -13.92 -7.02 -18.10
CA PHE A 218 -15.02 -6.29 -18.71
C PHE A 218 -14.81 -4.78 -18.64
N ARG A 219 -15.02 -4.08 -19.76
CA ARG A 219 -14.96 -2.61 -19.82
C ARG A 219 -16.04 -2.01 -20.71
N LEU A 220 -16.74 -1.01 -20.18
CA LEU A 220 -17.60 -0.10 -20.92
C LEU A 220 -16.76 1.05 -21.51
N THR A 221 -17.26 1.65 -22.59
CA THR A 221 -16.74 2.94 -23.07
C THR A 221 -17.30 4.08 -22.22
N ALA A 222 -16.62 5.23 -22.19
CA ALA A 222 -17.09 6.40 -21.41
C ALA A 222 -18.52 6.85 -21.77
N ASP A 223 -18.91 6.72 -23.04
CA ASP A 223 -20.28 6.99 -23.50
C ASP A 223 -21.28 5.94 -22.98
N GLU A 224 -20.91 4.66 -22.99
CA GLU A 224 -21.72 3.58 -22.40
C GLU A 224 -21.88 3.77 -20.89
N GLU A 225 -20.80 4.08 -20.16
CA GLU A 225 -20.82 4.38 -18.72
C GLU A 225 -21.72 5.56 -18.40
N GLN A 226 -21.65 6.64 -19.19
CA GLN A 226 -22.52 7.80 -19.03
C GLN A 226 -24.00 7.42 -19.24
N LYS A 227 -24.30 6.60 -20.25
CA LYS A 227 -25.65 6.15 -20.57
C LYS A 227 -26.22 5.22 -19.51
N THR A 228 -25.43 4.29 -18.98
CA THR A 228 -25.87 3.33 -17.96
C THR A 228 -25.71 3.85 -16.53
N GLY A 229 -24.98 4.95 -16.31
CA GLY A 229 -24.55 5.40 -14.98
C GLY A 229 -25.69 5.56 -13.98
N HIS A 230 -26.79 6.22 -14.36
CA HIS A 230 -27.95 6.38 -13.48
C HIS A 230 -28.69 5.08 -13.16
N ILE A 231 -28.58 4.06 -14.03
CA ILE A 231 -29.13 2.71 -13.81
C ILE A 231 -28.19 1.94 -12.87
N THR A 232 -26.89 2.01 -13.12
CA THR A 232 -25.84 1.45 -12.28
C THR A 232 -25.94 1.98 -10.85
N SER A 233 -26.07 3.29 -10.66
CA SER A 233 -26.24 3.89 -9.33
C SER A 233 -27.50 3.38 -8.61
N ALA A 234 -28.60 3.13 -9.33
CA ALA A 234 -29.83 2.60 -8.73
C ALA A 234 -29.67 1.13 -8.26
N ALA A 235 -28.86 0.32 -8.96
CA ALA A 235 -28.48 -1.00 -8.48
C ALA A 235 -27.65 -0.89 -7.19
N TYR A 236 -26.68 0.03 -7.14
CA TYR A 236 -25.79 0.21 -5.99
C TYR A 236 -26.53 0.71 -4.75
N ASP A 237 -27.49 1.63 -4.91
CA ASP A 237 -28.40 2.02 -3.83
C ASP A 237 -29.01 0.77 -3.17
N SER A 238 -29.43 -0.20 -3.97
CA SER A 238 -30.03 -1.45 -3.47
C SER A 238 -29.00 -2.32 -2.75
N TRP A 239 -27.76 -2.44 -3.27
CA TRP A 239 -26.71 -3.26 -2.66
C TRP A 239 -26.30 -2.75 -1.28
N VAL A 240 -26.13 -1.43 -1.17
CA VAL A 240 -25.80 -0.73 0.08
C VAL A 240 -26.91 -0.94 1.11
N LEU A 241 -28.17 -0.75 0.73
CA LEU A 241 -29.28 -0.91 1.66
C LEU A 241 -29.47 -2.36 2.11
N VAL A 242 -29.21 -3.33 1.23
CA VAL A 242 -29.19 -4.75 1.57
C VAL A 242 -28.10 -5.04 2.61
N ASN A 243 -26.90 -4.49 2.42
CA ASN A 243 -25.83 -4.58 3.41
C ASN A 243 -26.27 -3.97 4.74
N ASP A 244 -26.71 -2.71 4.76
CA ASP A 244 -27.20 -2.01 5.97
C ASP A 244 -28.30 -2.80 6.71
N TYR A 245 -29.18 -3.50 5.96
CA TYR A 245 -30.28 -4.27 6.52
C TYR A 245 -29.81 -5.54 7.25
N PHE A 246 -28.87 -6.29 6.66
CA PHE A 246 -28.37 -7.53 7.25
C PHE A 246 -27.25 -7.28 8.27
N SER A 247 -26.39 -6.27 8.06
CA SER A 247 -25.30 -5.92 8.98
C SER A 247 -25.77 -5.20 10.25
N TRP A 248 -27.02 -4.71 10.28
CA TRP A 248 -27.53 -3.86 11.36
C TRP A 248 -27.30 -4.43 12.77
N GLU A 249 -27.60 -5.71 13.00
CA GLU A 249 -27.46 -6.29 14.34
C GLU A 249 -25.99 -6.38 14.79
N LYS A 250 -25.08 -6.64 13.85
CA LYS A 250 -23.62 -6.61 14.08
C LYS A 250 -23.19 -5.19 14.45
N GLU A 251 -23.52 -4.21 13.61
CA GLU A 251 -23.12 -2.81 13.79
C GLU A 251 -23.71 -2.20 15.07
N TRP A 252 -24.96 -2.52 15.40
CA TRP A 252 -25.61 -2.10 16.64
C TRP A 252 -24.95 -2.70 17.88
N SER A 253 -24.62 -3.99 17.83
CA SER A 253 -23.92 -4.68 18.91
C SER A 253 -22.52 -4.08 19.14
N ASN A 254 -21.80 -3.79 18.06
CA ASN A 254 -20.49 -3.13 18.09
C ASN A 254 -20.59 -1.70 18.66
N TYR A 255 -21.58 -0.93 18.22
CA TYR A 255 -21.85 0.41 18.73
C TYR A 255 -22.13 0.39 20.24
N LYS A 256 -22.90 -0.58 20.73
CA LYS A 256 -23.19 -0.74 22.16
C LYS A 256 -21.95 -1.17 22.95
N ALA A 257 -21.16 -2.10 22.42
CA ALA A 257 -19.95 -2.62 23.08
C ALA A 257 -18.85 -1.56 23.21
N SER A 258 -18.69 -0.70 22.20
CA SER A 258 -17.67 0.36 22.17
C SER A 258 -17.96 1.55 23.11
N GLY A 259 -19.16 1.64 23.70
CA GLY A 259 -19.57 2.80 24.50
C GLY A 259 -19.64 4.11 23.69
N ALA A 260 -19.68 4.03 22.37
CA ALA A 260 -19.68 5.18 21.49
C ALA A 260 -20.97 6.01 21.61
N THR A 261 -20.83 7.33 21.52
CA THR A 261 -21.93 8.31 21.51
C THR A 261 -22.15 8.93 20.11
N GLY A 262 -21.55 8.34 19.08
CA GLY A 262 -21.54 8.83 17.70
C GLY A 262 -22.71 8.36 16.85
N VAL A 263 -22.61 8.58 15.54
CA VAL A 263 -23.59 8.13 14.54
C VAL A 263 -23.15 6.77 14.00
N ILE A 264 -24.07 5.82 13.87
CA ILE A 264 -23.85 4.59 13.08
C ILE A 264 -24.15 4.94 11.63
N ALA A 265 -23.20 4.69 10.73
CA ALA A 265 -23.35 4.97 9.30
C ALA A 265 -24.21 3.88 8.61
N ASN A 266 -25.46 3.75 9.06
CA ASN A 266 -26.42 2.73 8.65
C ASN A 266 -27.82 3.34 8.49
N SER A 267 -28.51 2.98 7.42
CA SER A 267 -29.86 3.47 7.12
C SER A 267 -30.88 3.21 8.23
N THR A 268 -30.78 2.09 8.95
CA THR A 268 -31.67 1.78 10.07
C THR A 268 -31.51 2.79 11.20
N PHE A 269 -30.27 3.14 11.55
CA PHE A 269 -29.97 4.16 12.56
C PHE A 269 -30.50 5.54 12.15
N PHE A 270 -30.35 5.91 10.88
CA PHE A 270 -30.88 7.17 10.38
C PHE A 270 -32.40 7.23 10.42
N PHE A 271 -33.11 6.17 10.02
CA PHE A 271 -34.57 6.13 10.11
C PHE A 271 -35.07 6.23 11.55
N MET A 272 -34.41 5.54 12.49
CA MET A 272 -34.72 5.66 13.91
C MET A 272 -34.62 7.11 14.38
N ASN A 273 -33.58 7.84 13.96
CA ASN A 273 -33.36 9.22 14.37
C ASN A 273 -34.26 10.23 13.65
N TRP A 274 -34.42 10.11 12.33
CA TRP A 274 -35.23 11.03 11.52
C TRP A 274 -36.71 10.95 11.89
N TYR A 275 -37.21 9.75 12.19
CA TYR A 275 -38.63 9.51 12.45
C TYR A 275 -38.95 9.23 13.92
N SER A 276 -37.95 9.21 14.81
CA SER A 276 -38.11 8.89 16.23
C SER A 276 -38.83 7.55 16.47
N ILE A 277 -38.39 6.51 15.75
CA ILE A 277 -38.99 5.16 15.77
C ILE A 277 -38.05 4.12 16.38
N GLY A 278 -38.63 2.99 16.81
CA GLY A 278 -37.87 1.85 17.32
C GLY A 278 -37.15 1.04 16.23
N ARG A 279 -36.22 0.17 16.65
CA ARG A 279 -35.37 -0.65 15.77
C ARG A 279 -36.16 -1.49 14.76
N GLU A 280 -37.18 -2.21 15.23
CA GLU A 280 -38.03 -3.05 14.38
C GLU A 280 -38.74 -2.26 13.28
N GLU A 281 -39.22 -1.06 13.61
CA GLU A 281 -39.90 -0.21 12.64
C GLU A 281 -38.91 0.43 11.65
N GLY A 282 -37.72 0.82 12.13
CA GLY A 282 -36.63 1.27 11.27
C GLY A 282 -36.21 0.19 10.25
N LYS A 283 -36.09 -1.07 10.69
CA LYS A 283 -35.76 -2.20 9.82
C LYS A 283 -36.88 -2.50 8.81
N LYS A 284 -38.14 -2.40 9.21
CA LYS A 284 -39.29 -2.50 8.28
C LYS A 284 -39.31 -1.39 7.24
N MET A 285 -38.98 -0.15 7.63
CA MET A 285 -38.84 0.96 6.69
C MET A 285 -37.71 0.71 5.70
N LEU A 286 -36.55 0.23 6.17
CA LEU A 286 -35.43 -0.15 5.31
C LEU A 286 -35.82 -1.26 4.32
N ARG A 287 -36.54 -2.29 4.75
CA ARG A 287 -37.06 -3.34 3.84
C ARG A 287 -37.93 -2.75 2.73
N LYS A 288 -38.86 -1.84 3.05
CA LYS A 288 -39.70 -1.15 2.06
C LYS A 288 -38.86 -0.32 1.09
N GLU A 289 -37.82 0.33 1.60
CA GLU A 289 -36.93 1.15 0.78
C GLU A 289 -36.08 0.31 -0.18
N ILE A 290 -35.54 -0.85 0.26
CA ILE A 290 -34.84 -1.79 -0.63
C ILE A 290 -35.74 -2.20 -1.80
N ILE A 291 -36.99 -2.59 -1.51
CA ILE A 291 -37.97 -2.97 -2.54
C ILE A 291 -38.25 -1.79 -3.48
N SER A 292 -38.36 -0.57 -2.94
CA SER A 292 -38.56 0.65 -3.73
C SER A 292 -37.38 0.92 -4.68
N ARG A 293 -36.14 0.80 -4.20
CA ARG A 293 -34.91 1.02 -4.99
C ARG A 293 -34.71 -0.06 -6.04
N GLU A 294 -34.97 -1.33 -5.72
CA GLU A 294 -34.93 -2.42 -6.70
C GLU A 294 -35.98 -2.23 -7.81
N ASN A 295 -37.20 -1.80 -7.46
CA ASN A 295 -38.22 -1.49 -8.45
C ASN A 295 -37.84 -0.31 -9.35
N ARG A 296 -37.20 0.71 -8.78
CA ARG A 296 -36.65 1.83 -9.56
C ARG A 296 -35.56 1.37 -10.52
N TYR A 297 -34.63 0.52 -10.06
CA TYR A 297 -33.59 -0.08 -10.90
C TYR A 297 -34.20 -0.87 -12.06
N CYS A 298 -35.16 -1.77 -11.78
CA CYS A 298 -35.86 -2.54 -12.81
C CYS A 298 -36.53 -1.63 -13.85
N LYS A 299 -37.25 -0.60 -13.41
CA LYS A 299 -37.92 0.33 -14.31
C LYS A 299 -36.94 1.09 -15.21
N LEU A 300 -35.84 1.60 -14.63
CA LEU A 300 -34.81 2.29 -15.40
C LEU A 300 -34.15 1.38 -16.44
N LYS A 301 -33.88 0.13 -16.07
CA LYS A 301 -33.34 -0.90 -16.97
C LYS A 301 -34.32 -1.22 -18.11
N GLU A 302 -35.59 -1.47 -17.80
CA GLU A 302 -36.64 -1.75 -18.79
C GLU A 302 -36.82 -0.58 -19.77
N ASP A 303 -36.90 0.65 -19.26
CA ASP A 303 -37.01 1.87 -20.06
C ASP A 303 -35.80 2.07 -20.98
N PHE A 304 -34.59 1.76 -20.50
CA PHE A 304 -33.36 1.86 -21.30
C PHE A 304 -33.33 0.83 -22.44
N LEU A 305 -33.69 -0.43 -22.14
CA LEU A 305 -33.75 -1.49 -23.14
C LEU A 305 -34.85 -1.23 -24.18
N ALA A 306 -36.01 -0.73 -23.75
CA ALA A 306 -37.15 -0.42 -24.63
C ALA A 306 -36.84 0.70 -25.64
N LYS A 307 -35.96 1.65 -25.30
CA LYS A 307 -35.53 2.74 -26.20
C LYS A 307 -34.66 2.26 -27.37
N GLY A 308 -34.22 1.00 -27.38
CA GLY A 308 -33.35 0.45 -28.43
C GLY A 308 -31.93 1.03 -28.44
N LEU A 309 -31.54 1.74 -27.37
CA LEU A 309 -30.23 2.41 -27.24
C LEU A 309 -29.12 1.47 -26.72
N ALA A 310 -29.47 0.25 -26.32
CA ALA A 310 -28.54 -0.69 -25.71
C ALA A 310 -27.61 -1.34 -26.76
N THR A 311 -26.31 -1.20 -26.55
CA THR A 311 -25.27 -2.02 -27.19
C THR A 311 -25.25 -3.42 -26.56
N GLU A 312 -24.58 -4.37 -27.19
CA GLU A 312 -24.38 -5.70 -26.60
C GLU A 312 -23.67 -5.63 -25.24
N LYS A 313 -22.64 -4.80 -25.11
CA LYS A 313 -21.93 -4.57 -23.84
C LYS A 313 -22.83 -3.99 -22.75
N THR A 314 -23.65 -2.99 -23.07
CA THR A 314 -24.57 -2.42 -22.08
C THR A 314 -25.65 -3.42 -21.64
N ARG A 315 -26.09 -4.34 -22.51
CA ARG A 315 -26.97 -5.45 -22.10
C ARG A 315 -26.26 -6.39 -21.14
N GLN A 316 -25.04 -6.81 -21.48
CA GLN A 316 -24.22 -7.66 -20.62
C GLN A 316 -23.97 -7.01 -19.25
N TRP A 317 -23.66 -5.72 -19.22
CA TRP A 317 -23.50 -4.96 -17.97
C TRP A 317 -24.76 -4.98 -17.10
N LEU A 318 -25.94 -4.77 -17.70
CA LEU A 318 -27.21 -4.81 -16.97
C LEU A 318 -27.56 -6.22 -16.47
N GLU A 319 -27.28 -7.26 -17.25
CA GLU A 319 -27.40 -8.65 -16.80
C GLU A 319 -26.46 -8.96 -15.62
N LEU A 320 -25.22 -8.46 -15.68
CA LEU A 320 -24.25 -8.60 -14.60
C LEU A 320 -24.71 -7.89 -13.31
N LEU A 321 -25.28 -6.69 -13.42
CA LEU A 321 -25.87 -6.00 -12.26
C LEU A 321 -27.00 -6.81 -11.62
N ASP A 322 -27.82 -7.50 -12.41
CA ASP A 322 -28.87 -8.40 -11.88
C ASP A 322 -28.25 -9.55 -11.07
N LEU A 323 -27.20 -10.18 -11.61
CA LEU A 323 -26.50 -11.30 -10.96
C LEU A 323 -25.85 -10.87 -9.64
N VAL A 324 -25.16 -9.73 -9.63
CA VAL A 324 -24.54 -9.17 -8.42
C VAL A 324 -25.61 -8.83 -7.38
N THR A 325 -26.73 -8.23 -7.79
CA THR A 325 -27.84 -7.91 -6.89
C THR A 325 -28.38 -9.18 -6.21
N ALA A 326 -28.58 -10.25 -6.99
CA ALA A 326 -29.05 -11.53 -6.46
C ALA A 326 -28.02 -12.19 -5.53
N GLY A 327 -26.75 -12.20 -5.93
CA GLY A 327 -25.65 -12.80 -5.19
C GLY A 327 -25.39 -12.12 -3.86
N ASN A 328 -25.29 -10.78 -3.86
CA ASN A 328 -25.13 -9.97 -2.66
C ASN A 328 -26.26 -10.21 -1.65
N PHE A 329 -27.50 -10.29 -2.13
CA PHE A 329 -28.66 -10.56 -1.29
C PHE A 329 -28.60 -11.97 -0.68
N ALA A 330 -28.43 -13.00 -1.51
CA ALA A 330 -28.43 -14.39 -1.06
C ALA A 330 -27.30 -14.67 -0.05
N TRP A 331 -26.12 -14.09 -0.30
CA TRP A 331 -25.00 -14.17 0.61
C TRP A 331 -25.25 -13.43 1.91
N SER A 332 -25.70 -12.16 1.86
CA SER A 332 -25.94 -11.34 3.06
C SER A 332 -27.01 -11.95 3.97
N MET A 333 -28.03 -12.58 3.39
CA MET A 333 -29.08 -13.23 4.16
C MET A 333 -28.57 -14.40 5.02
N THR A 334 -27.54 -15.11 4.56
CA THR A 334 -27.14 -16.41 5.11
C THR A 334 -25.78 -16.42 5.81
N ILE A 335 -24.97 -15.37 5.62
CA ILE A 335 -23.59 -15.33 6.11
C ILE A 335 -23.51 -15.28 7.64
N ALA A 336 -22.56 -16.05 8.19
CA ALA A 336 -22.27 -16.07 9.62
C ALA A 336 -21.85 -14.69 10.16
N ARG A 337 -21.15 -13.89 9.35
CA ARG A 337 -20.74 -12.49 9.63
C ARG A 337 -21.85 -11.60 10.18
N TYR A 338 -23.10 -11.80 9.75
CA TYR A 338 -24.24 -10.97 10.14
C TYR A 338 -25.15 -11.64 11.18
N ARG A 339 -24.85 -12.88 11.60
CA ARG A 339 -25.71 -13.69 12.48
C ARG A 339 -25.05 -13.91 13.83
N ALA A 340 -25.70 -13.45 14.89
CA ALA A 340 -25.24 -13.72 16.25
C ALA A 340 -25.33 -15.23 16.57
N GLY A 341 -24.23 -15.82 17.04
CA GLY A 341 -24.17 -17.23 17.42
C GLY A 341 -24.03 -18.22 16.25
N ALA A 342 -23.68 -17.75 15.04
CA ALA A 342 -23.34 -18.64 13.94
C ALA A 342 -22.05 -19.43 14.21
N GLU A 343 -21.98 -20.68 13.73
CA GLU A 343 -20.80 -21.51 13.85
C GLU A 343 -19.59 -20.90 13.11
N ASP A 344 -18.42 -21.04 13.71
CA ASP A 344 -17.15 -20.66 13.08
C ASP A 344 -16.93 -21.51 11.83
N VAL A 345 -16.70 -20.85 10.70
CA VAL A 345 -16.47 -21.48 9.38
C VAL A 345 -14.99 -21.77 9.11
N TYR A 346 -14.11 -21.40 10.04
CA TYR A 346 -12.67 -21.64 9.99
C TYR A 346 -12.13 -22.47 11.19
N PRO A 347 -12.85 -23.48 11.73
CA PRO A 347 -12.47 -24.11 13.00
C PRO A 347 -11.13 -24.87 12.93
N THR A 348 -10.79 -25.41 11.76
CA THR A 348 -9.50 -26.06 11.49
C THR A 348 -8.38 -25.05 11.24
N LEU A 349 -8.67 -23.89 10.65
CA LEU A 349 -7.69 -22.82 10.42
C LEU A 349 -7.09 -22.37 11.75
N TRP A 350 -7.93 -22.09 12.76
CA TRP A 350 -7.45 -21.61 14.05
C TRP A 350 -6.58 -22.64 14.78
N LYS A 351 -6.92 -23.92 14.61
CA LYS A 351 -6.15 -25.04 15.17
C LYS A 351 -4.81 -25.19 14.46
N GLU A 352 -4.80 -25.20 13.13
CA GLU A 352 -3.58 -25.27 12.32
C GLU A 352 -2.70 -24.04 12.54
N CYS A 353 -3.26 -22.82 12.56
CA CYS A 353 -2.54 -21.58 12.83
C CYS A 353 -1.97 -21.48 14.24
N ALA A 354 -2.61 -22.11 15.24
CA ALA A 354 -2.06 -22.19 16.60
C ALA A 354 -0.82 -23.10 16.68
N ASP A 355 -0.73 -24.10 15.79
CA ASP A 355 0.40 -25.02 15.66
C ASP A 355 1.50 -24.50 14.69
N MET A 356 1.25 -23.39 13.97
CA MET A 356 2.24 -22.78 13.08
C MET A 356 3.35 -22.06 13.86
N SER A 357 4.60 -22.39 13.56
CA SER A 357 5.75 -21.73 14.17
C SER A 357 5.85 -20.25 13.76
N GLU A 358 6.45 -19.39 14.60
CA GLU A 358 6.75 -17.99 14.24
C GLU A 358 7.66 -17.85 13.01
N ASP A 359 8.33 -18.94 12.60
CA ASP A 359 9.36 -18.97 11.55
C ASP A 359 8.81 -19.21 10.12
N ASP A 360 7.51 -19.50 9.98
CA ASP A 360 6.85 -19.78 8.69
C ASP A 360 6.54 -18.50 7.86
N SER A 361 7.56 -17.67 7.59
CA SER A 361 7.47 -16.51 6.69
C SER A 361 7.16 -16.87 5.23
N GLU A 362 7.33 -18.14 4.85
CA GLU A 362 7.26 -18.61 3.47
C GLU A 362 5.94 -18.31 2.73
N SER A 363 4.79 -18.18 3.41
CA SER A 363 3.51 -17.98 2.69
C SER A 363 3.35 -16.56 2.12
N LEU A 364 3.93 -15.55 2.77
CA LEU A 364 3.79 -14.15 2.33
C LEU A 364 4.49 -13.89 0.99
N GLY A 365 5.58 -14.61 0.70
CA GLY A 365 6.28 -14.52 -0.58
C GLY A 365 5.81 -15.48 -1.68
N ARG A 366 4.79 -16.30 -1.45
CA ARG A 366 4.22 -17.17 -2.51
C ARG A 366 3.06 -16.48 -3.22
N SER A 367 2.92 -16.66 -4.53
CA SER A 367 1.81 -16.07 -5.31
C SER A 367 0.42 -16.53 -4.82
N ILE A 368 -0.56 -15.63 -4.83
CA ILE A 368 -1.96 -15.88 -4.45
C ILE A 368 -2.57 -16.96 -5.34
N SER A 369 -2.44 -16.84 -6.67
CA SER A 369 -3.08 -17.75 -7.61
C SER A 369 -2.50 -19.17 -7.55
N VAL A 370 -1.17 -19.28 -7.45
CA VAL A 370 -0.47 -20.57 -7.34
C VAL A 370 -0.83 -21.30 -6.04
N ASN A 371 -0.87 -20.56 -4.92
CA ASN A 371 -1.27 -21.13 -3.64
C ASN A 371 -2.74 -21.53 -3.63
N ALA A 372 -3.64 -20.69 -4.17
CA ALA A 372 -5.06 -20.97 -4.20
C ALA A 372 -5.39 -22.23 -5.02
N ALA A 373 -4.73 -22.44 -6.16
CA ALA A 373 -4.88 -23.67 -6.94
C ALA A 373 -4.41 -24.91 -6.15
N ALA A 374 -3.20 -24.86 -5.58
CA ALA A 374 -2.65 -25.96 -4.77
C ALA A 374 -3.48 -26.25 -3.50
N MET A 375 -4.14 -25.23 -2.94
CA MET A 375 -5.01 -25.36 -1.77
C MET A 375 -6.39 -25.90 -2.15
N ALA A 376 -6.96 -25.46 -3.28
CA ALA A 376 -8.24 -25.96 -3.79
C ALA A 376 -8.22 -27.48 -4.01
N ASP A 377 -7.09 -28.03 -4.46
CA ASP A 377 -6.88 -29.48 -4.61
C ASP A 377 -6.87 -30.22 -3.25
N LYS A 378 -6.45 -29.57 -2.17
CA LYS A 378 -6.42 -30.15 -0.80
C LYS A 378 -7.75 -30.01 -0.07
N MET A 379 -8.53 -28.96 -0.38
CA MET A 379 -9.82 -28.68 0.25
C MET A 379 -10.92 -29.71 -0.08
N GLU A 380 -10.70 -30.58 -1.08
CA GLU A 380 -11.55 -31.73 -1.41
C GLU A 380 -11.80 -32.66 -0.20
N VAL A 381 -10.92 -32.61 0.82
CA VAL A 381 -10.96 -33.44 2.03
C VAL A 381 -11.62 -32.73 3.24
N ILE A 382 -11.74 -31.40 3.25
CA ILE A 382 -11.96 -30.65 4.51
C ILE A 382 -13.36 -30.00 4.63
N LEU A 383 -14.00 -29.55 3.54
CA LEU A 383 -15.21 -28.72 3.62
C LEU A 383 -16.51 -29.37 3.12
N HIS A 384 -16.49 -30.62 2.66
CA HIS A 384 -17.67 -31.31 2.12
C HIS A 384 -18.04 -32.65 2.78
N ASP A 385 -17.54 -32.95 3.99
CA ASP A 385 -18.12 -34.05 4.78
C ASP A 385 -19.40 -33.56 5.49
N ARG A 386 -20.55 -33.89 4.89
CA ARG A 386 -21.89 -33.63 5.45
C ARG A 386 -22.13 -34.50 6.67
N ARG A 387 -22.09 -33.90 7.86
CA ARG A 387 -22.78 -34.24 9.13
C ARG A 387 -22.72 -32.91 9.91
N TYR A 388 -23.79 -32.31 10.43
CA TYR A 388 -24.42 -32.68 11.69
C TYR A 388 -25.79 -31.98 11.82
N LEU A 389 -26.80 -32.76 12.21
CA LEU A 389 -28.03 -32.36 12.89
C LEU A 389 -28.00 -33.14 14.21
N ASP A 390 -27.84 -32.47 15.36
CA ASP A 390 -28.64 -32.74 16.57
C ASP A 390 -28.39 -31.69 17.67
N LEU A 391 -29.46 -31.26 18.32
CA LEU A 391 -29.50 -30.28 19.41
C LEU A 391 -29.84 -30.99 20.73
N SER A 392 -29.10 -30.74 21.81
CA SER A 392 -29.68 -30.64 23.17
C SER A 392 -28.65 -30.14 24.22
N THR A 393 -29.08 -29.20 25.06
CA THR A 393 -28.45 -28.75 26.33
C THR A 393 -29.41 -29.07 27.50
N PRO A 394 -28.96 -29.12 28.78
CA PRO A 394 -29.01 -27.91 29.62
C PRO A 394 -27.98 -27.76 30.78
N GLU A 395 -27.74 -26.48 31.11
CA GLU A 395 -27.37 -25.73 32.35
C GLU A 395 -26.77 -26.39 33.62
N HIS A 396 -25.83 -25.67 34.29
CA HIS A 396 -25.85 -25.34 35.75
C HIS A 396 -24.80 -24.24 36.15
N ARG A 397 -25.12 -23.43 37.17
CA ARG A 397 -24.32 -22.42 37.94
C ARG A 397 -24.73 -22.58 39.44
N PRO A 398 -24.19 -21.85 40.47
CA PRO A 398 -22.88 -21.22 40.74
C PRO A 398 -22.38 -21.42 42.22
N LYS A 399 -21.33 -20.66 42.64
CA LYS A 399 -20.88 -20.19 44.00
C LYS A 399 -19.42 -20.61 44.32
N GLY A 400 -18.55 -19.82 44.95
CA GLY A 400 -18.59 -18.45 45.51
C GLY A 400 -17.25 -18.08 46.20
N THR A 401 -17.00 -16.77 46.39
CA THR A 401 -16.33 -16.04 47.52
C THR A 401 -14.97 -16.53 48.06
N GLU A 402 -13.94 -15.71 48.37
CA GLU A 402 -13.93 -14.44 49.12
C GLU A 402 -12.52 -13.74 49.11
N SER A 403 -12.51 -12.48 49.55
CA SER A 403 -11.49 -11.43 49.88
C SER A 403 -10.05 -11.83 50.34
N THR A 404 -8.99 -10.98 50.30
CA THR A 404 -8.79 -9.73 51.09
C THR A 404 -7.54 -8.88 50.68
N THR A 405 -7.69 -7.54 50.78
CA THR A 405 -6.84 -6.44 51.37
C THR A 405 -5.51 -5.90 50.78
N ASP A 406 -5.42 -4.57 50.94
CA ASP A 406 -4.40 -3.53 50.72
C ASP A 406 -2.96 -3.82 51.23
N ASP A 407 -1.94 -3.20 50.61
CA ASP A 407 -1.18 -2.06 51.20
C ASP A 407 -0.05 -1.55 50.26
N ASP A 408 0.17 -0.24 50.32
CA ASP A 408 1.15 0.58 49.56
C ASP A 408 2.57 0.57 50.25
N PRO A 409 3.62 1.22 49.68
CA PRO A 409 5.01 0.77 49.72
C PRO A 409 5.90 1.48 50.76
N PRO A 410 7.20 1.11 50.89
CA PRO A 410 8.19 2.01 51.47
C PRO A 410 9.21 2.56 50.45
N ARG A 411 9.46 3.85 50.62
CA ARG A 411 10.53 4.68 50.05
C ARG A 411 11.92 4.25 50.54
N VAL A 412 12.95 4.44 49.71
CA VAL A 412 14.34 4.61 50.17
C VAL A 412 15.05 5.73 49.38
N TYR A 413 15.36 6.78 50.14
CA TYR A 413 16.49 7.72 50.12
C TYR A 413 17.11 8.23 48.81
N VAL A 414 16.99 9.55 48.67
CA VAL A 414 17.82 10.44 47.84
C VAL A 414 18.96 10.96 48.73
N GLU A 415 20.21 10.82 48.29
CA GLU A 415 21.34 11.60 48.80
C GLU A 415 21.68 12.73 47.84
N THR A 416 21.75 13.93 48.41
CA THR A 416 22.13 15.20 47.81
C THR A 416 23.65 15.36 47.83
N GLU A 417 24.28 15.54 46.67
CA GLU A 417 25.58 16.20 46.56
C GLU A 417 25.43 17.53 45.82
N GLU A 418 24.91 18.49 46.58
CA GLU A 418 24.81 19.89 46.22
C GLU A 418 26.16 20.58 46.39
N GLN A 419 27.15 20.23 45.56
CA GLN A 419 28.41 21.00 45.46
C GLN A 419 29.21 20.78 44.16
N THR A 420 28.66 20.08 43.16
CA THR A 420 29.11 20.14 41.75
C THR A 420 28.18 20.94 40.83
N SER A 421 27.18 21.64 41.41
CA SER A 421 26.05 22.25 40.69
C SER A 421 26.36 23.61 40.03
N GLN A 422 27.32 24.39 40.54
CA GLN A 422 27.54 25.75 40.02
C GLN A 422 28.43 25.81 38.76
N LEU A 423 29.26 24.80 38.49
CA LEU A 423 30.00 24.70 37.22
C LEU A 423 29.19 23.97 36.12
N ARG A 424 28.29 23.04 36.46
CA ARG A 424 27.35 22.39 35.52
C ARG A 424 26.17 23.27 35.07
N LYS A 425 25.98 24.43 35.72
CA LYS A 425 25.09 25.50 35.27
C LYS A 425 25.71 26.38 34.16
N THR A 426 26.80 25.94 33.53
CA THR A 426 27.17 26.45 32.20
C THR A 426 26.12 25.95 31.21
N TRP A 427 25.59 26.87 30.40
CA TRP A 427 24.57 26.61 29.38
C TRP A 427 24.89 25.34 28.59
N SER A 428 24.10 24.29 28.79
CA SER A 428 24.23 23.08 28.00
C SER A 428 24.03 23.46 26.53
N ILE A 429 25.07 23.31 25.71
CA ILE A 429 25.02 23.65 24.28
C ILE A 429 23.86 22.93 23.57
N HIS A 430 23.44 21.78 24.10
CA HIS A 430 22.30 20.99 23.62
C HIS A 430 20.98 21.76 23.58
N GLN A 431 20.79 22.80 24.40
CA GLN A 431 19.56 23.61 24.37
C GLN A 431 19.38 24.39 23.06
N TYR A 432 20.48 24.65 22.34
CA TYR A 432 20.46 25.37 21.07
C TYR A 432 20.34 24.45 19.85
N GLU A 433 20.36 23.14 20.07
CA GLU A 433 20.34 22.15 18.99
C GLU A 433 19.11 22.29 18.10
N GLU A 434 17.96 22.63 18.68
CA GLU A 434 16.73 22.84 17.92
C GLU A 434 16.85 23.99 16.90
N ILE A 435 17.62 25.03 17.22
CA ILE A 435 17.88 26.16 16.31
C ILE A 435 18.80 25.69 15.18
N ILE A 436 19.82 24.89 15.50
CA ILE A 436 20.78 24.37 14.51
C ILE A 436 20.13 23.34 13.57
N LEU A 437 19.08 22.64 14.00
CA LEU A 437 18.37 21.65 13.18
C LEU A 437 17.22 22.24 12.33
N GLN A 438 17.00 23.57 12.33
CA GLN A 438 15.97 24.18 11.48
C GLN A 438 16.13 23.85 9.98
N PRO A 439 17.34 23.83 9.39
CA PRO A 439 17.53 23.39 8.00
C PRO A 439 17.07 21.95 7.74
N LEU A 440 17.30 21.03 8.69
CA LEU A 440 16.80 19.65 8.60
C LEU A 440 15.27 19.62 8.65
N LYS A 441 14.66 20.33 9.62
CA LYS A 441 13.21 20.38 9.77
C LYS A 441 12.54 20.90 8.50
N TYR A 442 13.12 21.92 7.86
CA TYR A 442 12.63 22.44 6.59
C TYR A 442 12.69 21.39 5.47
N LEU A 443 13.81 20.68 5.34
CA LEU A 443 13.95 19.60 4.35
C LEU A 443 12.94 18.46 4.58
N GLU A 444 12.68 18.11 5.84
CA GLU A 444 11.73 17.07 6.23
C GLU A 444 10.26 17.45 5.99
N MET A 445 9.94 18.74 5.87
CA MET A 445 8.60 19.21 5.48
C MET A 445 8.32 19.00 3.98
N MET A 446 9.34 18.75 3.16
CA MET A 446 9.17 18.54 1.72
C MET A 446 8.75 17.10 1.41
N PRO A 447 7.80 16.88 0.47
CA PRO A 447 7.30 15.53 0.14
C PRO A 447 8.41 14.64 -0.43
N SER A 448 8.53 13.40 0.02
CA SER A 448 9.60 12.48 -0.41
C SER A 448 9.07 11.30 -1.22
N LYS A 449 9.84 10.80 -2.20
CA LYS A 449 9.44 9.65 -3.02
C LYS A 449 9.41 8.30 -2.27
N GLY A 450 9.82 8.25 -0.99
CA GLY A 450 9.72 7.05 -0.15
C GLY A 450 10.57 5.83 -0.52
N PHE A 451 11.33 5.87 -1.63
CA PHE A 451 12.03 4.70 -2.18
C PHE A 451 12.97 4.02 -1.17
N ARG A 452 13.82 4.77 -0.46
CA ARG A 452 14.71 4.21 0.56
C ARG A 452 13.97 3.46 1.67
N LYS A 453 12.84 4.00 2.14
CA LYS A 453 12.01 3.34 3.15
C LYS A 453 11.46 2.02 2.61
N ALA A 454 11.08 1.97 1.33
CA ALA A 454 10.67 0.73 0.68
C ALA A 454 11.82 -0.29 0.60
N VAL A 455 13.06 0.14 0.33
CA VAL A 455 14.24 -0.75 0.37
C VAL A 455 14.51 -1.27 1.78
N ILE A 456 14.45 -0.41 2.82
CA ILE A 456 14.59 -0.83 4.22
C ILE A 456 13.54 -1.89 4.56
N ASP A 457 12.27 -1.59 4.28
CA ASP A 457 11.17 -2.49 4.63
C ASP A 457 11.23 -3.79 3.81
N GLY A 458 11.68 -3.74 2.56
CA GLY A 458 11.92 -4.93 1.73
C GLY A 458 13.06 -5.79 2.25
N LEU A 459 14.19 -5.21 2.65
CA LEU A 459 15.31 -5.95 3.24
C LEU A 459 14.96 -6.53 4.62
N GLU A 460 14.05 -5.88 5.37
CA GLU A 460 13.56 -6.40 6.65
C GLU A 460 12.80 -7.72 6.48
N VAL A 461 12.12 -7.93 5.34
CA VAL A 461 11.47 -9.22 5.01
C VAL A 461 12.49 -10.37 5.07
N TRP A 462 13.70 -10.16 4.54
CA TRP A 462 14.74 -11.18 4.50
C TRP A 462 15.58 -11.25 5.78
N TYR A 463 15.97 -10.10 6.35
CA TYR A 463 16.94 -10.06 7.45
C TYR A 463 16.33 -10.12 8.85
N GLN A 464 15.04 -9.77 9.00
CA GLN A 464 14.31 -9.77 10.27
C GLN A 464 15.05 -9.06 11.44
N VAL A 465 15.68 -7.93 11.17
CA VAL A 465 16.54 -7.20 12.12
C VAL A 465 15.79 -6.87 13.43
N PRO A 466 16.39 -7.01 14.63
CA PRO A 466 15.73 -6.63 15.87
C PRO A 466 15.20 -5.19 15.84
N GLU A 467 13.99 -4.95 16.35
CA GLU A 467 13.30 -3.66 16.17
C GLU A 467 14.12 -2.46 16.70
N LYS A 468 14.83 -2.65 17.81
CA LYS A 468 15.76 -1.65 18.34
C LYS A 468 16.86 -1.30 17.34
N SER A 469 17.54 -2.29 16.78
CA SER A 469 18.60 -2.09 15.76
C SER A 469 18.01 -1.49 14.47
N LEU A 470 16.86 -1.98 14.01
CA LEU A 470 16.19 -1.47 12.82
C LEU A 470 15.82 0.02 12.94
N ASN A 471 15.35 0.44 14.12
CA ASN A 471 15.05 1.85 14.40
C ASN A 471 16.30 2.73 14.38
N VAL A 472 17.42 2.22 14.89
CA VAL A 472 18.72 2.90 14.81
C VAL A 472 19.18 2.99 13.35
N ILE A 473 19.12 1.91 12.58
CA ILE A 473 19.49 1.89 11.15
C ILE A 473 18.66 2.90 10.36
N ARG A 474 17.34 2.92 10.55
CA ARG A 474 16.44 3.91 9.91
C ARG A 474 16.84 5.34 10.25
N HIS A 475 17.19 5.59 11.52
CA HIS A 475 17.63 6.92 11.96
C HIS A 475 18.96 7.32 11.30
N VAL A 476 19.96 6.44 11.33
CA VAL A 476 21.28 6.65 10.71
C VAL A 476 21.13 6.96 9.21
N ILE A 477 20.41 6.12 8.46
CA ILE A 477 20.23 6.29 7.01
C ILE A 477 19.46 7.59 6.69
N ASN A 478 18.47 7.97 7.49
CA ASN A 478 17.76 9.23 7.31
C ASN A 478 18.67 10.45 7.56
N LEU A 479 19.48 10.44 8.62
CA LEU A 479 20.42 11.51 8.91
C LEU A 479 21.45 11.68 7.77
N LEU A 480 22.04 10.56 7.32
CA LEU A 480 23.02 10.58 6.25
C LEU A 480 22.42 11.05 4.93
N HIS A 481 21.22 10.59 4.58
CA HIS A 481 20.58 11.03 3.36
C HIS A 481 20.18 12.51 3.41
N SER A 482 19.63 12.98 4.52
CA SER A 482 19.28 14.40 4.66
C SER A 482 20.53 15.27 4.58
N SER A 483 21.63 14.83 5.19
CA SER A 483 22.93 15.49 5.05
C SER A 483 23.40 15.52 3.60
N SER A 484 23.38 14.38 2.90
CA SER A 484 23.84 14.29 1.52
C SER A 484 23.03 15.18 0.59
N LEU A 485 21.70 15.27 0.75
CA LEU A 485 20.86 16.18 -0.06
C LEU A 485 21.21 17.65 0.15
N MET A 486 21.55 18.04 1.39
CA MET A 486 21.91 19.42 1.71
C MET A 486 23.27 19.79 1.14
N TYR A 487 24.23 18.86 1.14
CA TYR A 487 25.51 19.03 0.46
C TYR A 487 25.33 19.08 -1.05
N ASP A 488 24.65 18.10 -1.63
CA ASP A 488 24.32 17.99 -3.07
C ASP A 488 23.68 19.29 -3.57
N ASP A 489 22.64 19.81 -2.92
CA ASP A 489 22.00 21.08 -3.32
C ASP A 489 22.98 22.28 -3.32
N ILE A 490 23.95 22.32 -2.41
CA ILE A 490 24.94 23.40 -2.33
C ILE A 490 26.03 23.22 -3.39
N GLU A 491 26.55 22.02 -3.50
CA GLU A 491 27.64 21.65 -4.38
C GLU A 491 27.23 21.78 -5.86
N ASP A 492 25.97 21.46 -6.15
CA ASP A 492 25.35 21.58 -7.48
C ASP A 492 24.77 22.99 -7.72
N ASN A 493 24.73 23.83 -6.68
CA ASN A 493 24.12 25.16 -6.69
C ASN A 493 22.64 25.14 -7.15
N SER A 494 21.89 24.13 -6.69
CA SER A 494 20.49 23.91 -7.00
C SER A 494 19.59 24.97 -6.36
N ALA A 495 18.81 25.68 -7.17
CA ALA A 495 17.86 26.67 -6.65
C ALA A 495 16.62 26.03 -6.00
N LEU A 496 16.23 24.85 -6.49
CA LEU A 496 14.97 24.18 -6.13
C LEU A 496 15.21 22.74 -5.71
N ARG A 497 14.48 22.30 -4.68
CA ARG A 497 14.33 20.90 -4.30
C ARG A 497 12.86 20.57 -4.19
N ARG A 498 12.40 19.62 -5.00
CA ARG A 498 11.00 19.12 -5.00
C ARG A 498 9.95 20.24 -5.22
N GLY A 499 10.30 21.25 -6.01
CA GLY A 499 9.45 22.42 -6.29
C GLY A 499 9.50 23.53 -5.23
N TYR A 500 10.27 23.37 -4.15
CA TYR A 500 10.47 24.38 -3.11
C TYR A 500 11.89 24.94 -3.17
N PRO A 501 12.15 26.16 -2.65
CA PRO A 501 13.52 26.67 -2.54
C PRO A 501 14.43 25.68 -1.81
N ALA A 502 15.62 25.43 -2.35
CA ALA A 502 16.59 24.56 -1.70
C ALA A 502 16.99 25.10 -0.31
N THR A 503 17.41 24.22 0.60
CA THR A 503 17.64 24.58 2.00
C THR A 503 18.64 25.73 2.17
N HIS A 504 19.71 25.76 1.37
CA HIS A 504 20.71 26.82 1.42
C HIS A 504 20.21 28.16 0.88
N VAL A 505 19.17 28.17 0.05
CA VAL A 505 18.51 29.40 -0.42
C VAL A 505 17.74 30.07 0.72
N VAL A 506 17.20 29.27 1.64
CA VAL A 506 16.41 29.76 2.79
C VAL A 506 17.30 30.14 3.98
N PHE A 507 18.21 29.25 4.37
CA PHE A 507 19.03 29.42 5.59
C PHE A 507 20.43 29.95 5.33
N GLY A 508 20.81 30.08 4.06
CA GLY A 508 22.18 30.38 3.66
C GLY A 508 23.06 29.13 3.64
N VAL A 509 24.12 29.20 2.82
CA VAL A 509 25.11 28.13 2.63
C VAL A 509 25.75 27.71 3.96
N ASN A 510 26.21 28.66 4.76
CA ASN A 510 26.98 28.37 5.98
C ASN A 510 26.18 27.60 7.04
N GLN A 511 24.93 27.99 7.29
CA GLN A 511 24.07 27.29 8.24
C GLN A 511 23.75 25.87 7.74
N THR A 512 23.47 25.76 6.45
CA THR A 512 23.12 24.49 5.81
C THR A 512 24.29 23.50 5.87
N ILE A 513 25.52 23.93 5.55
CA ILE A 513 26.74 23.10 5.69
C ILE A 513 26.92 22.65 7.14
N ASN A 514 26.83 23.58 8.10
CA ASN A 514 27.03 23.25 9.51
C ASN A 514 26.02 22.20 10.01
N THR A 515 24.75 22.37 9.65
CA THR A 515 23.71 21.39 9.98
C THR A 515 24.01 20.05 9.31
N ALA A 516 24.33 20.03 8.02
CA ALA A 516 24.64 18.79 7.28
C ALA A 516 25.84 18.03 7.91
N SER A 517 26.91 18.73 8.30
CA SER A 517 28.05 18.15 9.02
C SER A 517 27.63 17.53 10.36
N LEU A 518 26.81 18.25 11.14
CA LEU A 518 26.30 17.76 12.42
C LEU A 518 25.48 16.47 12.25
N LEU A 519 24.70 16.34 11.18
CA LEU A 519 23.92 15.13 10.90
C LEU A 519 24.81 13.90 10.65
N ILE A 520 25.93 14.05 9.95
CA ILE A 520 26.90 12.95 9.76
C ILE A 520 27.46 12.50 11.10
N ILE A 521 27.89 13.44 11.95
CA ILE A 521 28.43 13.15 13.30
C ILE A 521 27.37 12.45 14.16
N LYS A 522 26.12 12.91 14.11
CA LYS A 522 25.00 12.26 14.80
C LYS A 522 24.72 10.86 14.29
N ALA A 523 24.84 10.63 12.98
CA ALA A 523 24.66 9.31 12.39
C ALA A 523 25.74 8.34 12.88
N LEU A 524 27.00 8.78 12.91
CA LEU A 524 28.11 8.02 13.49
C LEU A 524 27.86 7.70 14.97
N LYS A 525 27.43 8.70 15.75
CA LYS A 525 27.10 8.50 17.17
C LYS A 525 25.95 7.52 17.38
N ALA A 526 24.89 7.62 16.57
CA ALA A 526 23.76 6.71 16.64
C ALA A 526 24.15 5.26 16.29
N ALA A 527 25.08 5.08 15.36
CA ALA A 527 25.57 3.78 14.95
C ALA A 527 26.41 3.06 16.00
N GLU A 528 26.87 3.72 17.06
CA GLU A 528 27.49 3.07 18.23
C GLU A 528 26.53 2.14 18.98
N ALA A 529 25.22 2.32 18.80
CA ALA A 529 24.20 1.43 19.37
C ALA A 529 24.02 0.12 18.57
N LEU A 530 24.67 0.00 17.41
CA LEU A 530 24.71 -1.23 16.59
C LEU A 530 25.97 -2.05 16.93
N SER A 531 26.15 -3.19 16.26
CA SER A 531 27.38 -3.98 16.37
C SER A 531 28.62 -3.20 15.92
N SER A 532 29.77 -3.51 16.53
CA SER A 532 31.07 -2.88 16.19
C SER A 532 31.50 -3.11 14.73
N ARG A 533 30.96 -4.14 14.08
CA ARG A 533 31.12 -4.37 12.64
C ARG A 533 30.31 -3.35 11.85
N ALA A 534 29.04 -3.13 12.20
CA ALA A 534 28.17 -2.17 11.54
C ALA A 534 28.73 -0.74 11.64
N SER A 535 29.23 -0.32 12.82
CA SER A 535 29.82 1.02 12.99
C SER A 535 31.09 1.24 12.15
N ARG A 536 31.92 0.19 11.96
CA ARG A 536 33.12 0.28 11.09
C ARG A 536 32.74 0.37 9.62
N LEU A 537 31.83 -0.51 9.17
CA LEU A 537 31.32 -0.50 7.79
C LEU A 537 30.67 0.84 7.43
N LEU A 538 29.98 1.47 8.38
CA LEU A 538 29.45 2.82 8.21
C LEU A 538 30.53 3.83 7.82
N ILE A 539 31.67 3.81 8.52
CA ILE A 539 32.76 4.74 8.26
C ILE A 539 33.39 4.45 6.88
N ASP A 540 33.67 3.18 6.59
CA ASP A 540 34.27 2.77 5.32
C ASP A 540 33.40 3.21 4.13
N LEU A 541 32.10 2.95 4.20
CA LEU A 541 31.16 3.31 3.12
C LEU A 541 30.86 4.81 3.05
N LEU A 542 30.99 5.55 4.15
CA LEU A 542 30.96 7.02 4.11
C LEU A 542 32.17 7.59 3.38
N ILE A 543 33.36 7.01 3.57
CA ILE A 543 34.57 7.42 2.85
C ILE A 543 34.38 7.16 1.34
N GLU A 544 33.92 5.97 0.96
CA GLU A 544 33.58 5.65 -0.44
C GLU A 544 32.54 6.63 -1.02
N GLY A 545 31.50 6.94 -0.24
CA GLY A 545 30.52 8.02 -0.45
C GLY A 545 31.13 9.32 -0.95
N HIS A 546 32.06 9.86 -0.15
CA HIS A 546 32.71 11.13 -0.42
C HIS A 546 33.71 11.06 -1.58
N ILE A 547 34.36 9.91 -1.79
CA ILE A 547 35.23 9.70 -2.97
C ILE A 547 34.38 9.76 -4.25
N GLY A 548 33.22 9.08 -4.26
CA GLY A 548 32.28 9.14 -5.37
C GLY A 548 31.81 10.57 -5.65
N GLN A 549 31.33 11.28 -4.63
CA GLN A 549 30.96 12.69 -4.77
C GLN A 549 32.13 13.56 -5.27
N GLY A 550 33.33 13.33 -4.74
CA GLY A 550 34.53 14.06 -5.15
C GLY A 550 34.89 13.88 -6.63
N LEU A 551 34.67 12.69 -7.20
CA LEU A 551 34.87 12.45 -8.64
C LEU A 551 33.87 13.25 -9.48
N ASP A 552 32.59 13.25 -9.10
CA ASP A 552 31.52 14.00 -9.78
C ASP A 552 31.85 15.50 -9.81
N LEU A 553 32.19 16.07 -8.64
CA LEU A 553 32.61 17.47 -8.51
C LEU A 553 33.88 17.77 -9.30
N TYR A 554 34.86 16.87 -9.28
CA TYR A 554 36.11 17.05 -10.02
C TYR A 554 35.86 17.13 -11.53
N TRP A 555 35.05 16.22 -12.07
CA TRP A 555 34.70 16.20 -13.49
C TRP A 555 33.89 17.41 -13.90
N THR A 556 32.89 17.79 -13.10
CA THR A 556 32.07 18.98 -13.31
C THR A 556 32.92 20.25 -13.29
N TYR A 557 33.79 20.43 -12.29
CA TYR A 557 34.63 21.62 -12.15
C TYR A 557 35.68 21.74 -13.26
N HIS A 558 36.34 20.64 -13.63
CA HIS A 558 37.39 20.64 -14.65
C HIS A 558 36.85 20.45 -16.08
N THR A 559 35.56 20.13 -16.24
CA THR A 559 34.98 19.68 -17.51
C THR A 559 35.78 18.49 -18.08
N ALA A 560 36.20 17.60 -17.18
CA ALA A 560 36.89 16.37 -17.54
C ALA A 560 35.83 15.32 -17.85
N ILE A 561 35.89 14.73 -19.05
CA ILE A 561 34.90 13.76 -19.50
C ILE A 561 35.38 12.35 -19.11
N PRO A 562 34.68 11.66 -18.18
CA PRO A 562 35.04 10.31 -17.80
C PRO A 562 34.63 9.32 -18.90
N THR A 563 35.25 8.15 -18.85
CA THR A 563 34.72 6.95 -19.51
C THR A 563 33.44 6.49 -18.82
N GLU A 564 32.66 5.64 -19.50
CA GLU A 564 31.45 5.07 -18.90
C GLU A 564 31.75 4.16 -17.71
N GLU A 565 32.88 3.45 -17.71
CA GLU A 565 33.33 2.62 -16.59
C GLU A 565 33.67 3.46 -15.36
N GLU A 566 34.37 4.58 -15.56
CA GLU A 566 34.65 5.55 -14.49
C GLU A 566 33.36 6.14 -13.96
N TYR A 567 32.43 6.52 -14.83
CA TYR A 567 31.11 7.02 -14.43
C TYR A 567 30.39 6.01 -13.53
N PHE A 568 30.27 4.74 -13.92
CA PHE A 568 29.61 3.75 -13.06
C PHE A 568 30.36 3.45 -11.77
N THR A 569 31.69 3.59 -11.75
CA THR A 569 32.49 3.52 -10.52
C THR A 569 32.16 4.67 -9.58
N MET A 570 32.03 5.89 -10.10
CA MET A 570 31.56 7.05 -9.34
C MET A 570 30.14 6.82 -8.81
N VAL A 571 29.22 6.30 -9.64
CA VAL A 571 27.84 6.02 -9.24
C VAL A 571 27.79 4.98 -8.11
N ASP A 572 28.60 3.93 -8.18
CA ASP A 572 28.72 2.93 -7.12
C ASP A 572 29.23 3.58 -5.82
N GLY A 573 30.18 4.52 -5.90
CA GLY A 573 30.71 5.27 -4.77
C GLY A 573 29.77 6.33 -4.20
N LYS A 574 28.91 6.96 -5.02
CA LYS A 574 28.00 8.06 -4.60
C LYS A 574 26.61 7.55 -4.22
N THR A 575 25.88 6.99 -5.19
CA THR A 575 24.47 6.61 -5.04
C THR A 575 24.34 5.15 -4.59
N GLY A 576 25.18 4.25 -5.13
CA GLY A 576 25.20 2.83 -4.78
C GLY A 576 25.71 2.56 -3.36
N SER A 577 26.61 3.39 -2.84
CA SER A 577 27.22 3.24 -1.52
C SER A 577 26.19 3.37 -0.40
N LEU A 578 25.20 4.27 -0.52
CA LEU A 578 24.14 4.41 0.48
C LEU A 578 23.22 3.18 0.54
N PHE A 579 22.87 2.60 -0.62
CA PHE A 579 22.08 1.36 -0.67
C PHE A 579 22.88 0.16 -0.15
N THR A 580 24.16 0.09 -0.50
CA THR A 580 25.08 -0.95 -0.02
C THR A 580 25.25 -0.85 1.49
N LEU A 581 25.45 0.36 2.02
CA LEU A 581 25.52 0.64 3.44
C LEU A 581 24.27 0.19 4.17
N LEU A 582 23.10 0.56 3.65
CA LEU A 582 21.85 0.12 4.23
C LEU A 582 21.78 -1.42 4.32
N ALA A 583 22.05 -2.13 3.23
CA ALA A 583 22.00 -3.58 3.21
C ALA A 583 23.02 -4.22 4.15
N GLU A 584 24.25 -3.71 4.20
CA GLU A 584 25.30 -4.22 5.08
C GLU A 584 25.01 -3.97 6.57
N LEU A 585 24.47 -2.81 6.93
CA LEU A 585 24.03 -2.53 8.30
C LEU A 585 22.93 -3.51 8.72
N MET A 586 21.92 -3.72 7.86
CA MET A 586 20.85 -4.68 8.15
C MET A 586 21.36 -6.11 8.24
N ARG A 587 22.26 -6.51 7.34
CA ARG A 587 22.87 -7.85 7.34
C ARG A 587 23.70 -8.12 8.60
N CYS A 588 24.41 -7.10 9.12
CA CYS A 588 25.16 -7.21 10.38
C CYS A 588 24.26 -7.45 11.59
N GLU A 589 23.07 -6.85 11.59
CA GLU A 589 22.11 -6.92 12.69
C GLU A 589 21.02 -7.99 12.48
N ALA A 590 21.03 -8.68 11.33
CA ALA A 590 19.99 -9.61 10.92
C ALA A 590 19.81 -10.76 11.93
N THR A 591 18.60 -11.28 12.09
CA THR A 591 18.37 -12.56 12.78
C THR A 591 18.17 -13.71 11.80
N LYS A 592 17.76 -13.42 10.57
CA LYS A 592 17.56 -14.38 9.48
C LYS A 592 18.48 -14.04 8.30
N HIS A 593 18.86 -15.05 7.51
CA HIS A 593 19.66 -14.91 6.28
C HIS A 593 20.95 -14.05 6.39
N ARG A 594 21.68 -14.08 7.53
CA ARG A 594 22.95 -13.32 7.74
C ARG A 594 24.02 -13.52 6.66
N SER A 595 24.02 -14.68 6.01
CA SER A 595 24.95 -15.05 4.93
C SER A 595 24.52 -14.57 3.54
N LEU A 596 23.32 -14.01 3.41
CA LEU A 596 22.82 -13.45 2.16
C LEU A 596 23.48 -12.09 1.91
N ASP A 597 24.42 -12.06 0.98
CA ASP A 597 25.03 -10.82 0.47
C ASP A 597 24.23 -10.32 -0.75
N VAL A 598 23.61 -9.14 -0.60
CA VAL A 598 22.81 -8.46 -1.63
C VAL A 598 23.53 -7.24 -2.21
N THR A 599 24.86 -7.12 -2.01
CA THR A 599 25.67 -5.98 -2.50
C THR A 599 25.52 -5.78 -4.01
N LEU A 600 25.52 -6.86 -4.79
CA LEU A 600 25.31 -6.78 -6.25
C LEU A 600 23.96 -6.13 -6.59
N LEU A 601 22.88 -6.56 -5.93
CA LEU A 601 21.56 -5.98 -6.12
C LEU A 601 21.56 -4.49 -5.76
N MET A 602 22.17 -4.11 -4.63
CA MET A 602 22.22 -2.70 -4.21
C MET A 602 23.02 -1.82 -5.16
N LYS A 603 24.14 -2.32 -5.70
CA LYS A 603 24.90 -1.61 -6.75
C LYS A 603 24.08 -1.44 -8.02
N LEU A 604 23.44 -2.50 -8.50
CA LEU A 604 22.56 -2.41 -9.68
C LEU A 604 21.39 -1.45 -9.46
N VAL A 605 20.77 -1.45 -8.28
CA VAL A 605 19.74 -0.48 -7.90
C VAL A 605 20.29 0.95 -7.92
N GLY A 606 21.48 1.18 -7.37
CA GLY A 606 22.15 2.48 -7.40
C GLY A 606 22.44 2.96 -8.82
N ARG A 607 22.99 2.10 -9.67
CA ARG A 607 23.27 2.38 -11.09
C ARG A 607 22.00 2.69 -11.88
N PHE A 608 20.96 1.86 -11.72
CA PHE A 608 19.66 2.08 -12.33
C PHE A 608 19.06 3.42 -11.88
N PHE A 609 19.08 3.70 -10.57
CA PHE A 609 18.53 4.93 -10.01
C PHE A 609 19.23 6.16 -10.59
N GLN A 610 20.56 6.16 -10.68
CA GLN A 610 21.32 7.27 -11.23
C GLN A 610 21.12 7.45 -12.74
N ALA A 611 21.23 6.37 -13.52
CA ALA A 611 21.01 6.43 -14.97
C ALA A 611 19.60 6.93 -15.32
N ARG A 612 18.60 6.50 -14.53
CA ARG A 612 17.23 7.00 -14.64
C ARG A 612 17.12 8.47 -14.25
N ASP A 613 17.76 8.92 -13.17
CA ASP A 613 17.70 10.33 -12.74
C ASP A 613 18.30 11.26 -13.79
N ASP A 614 19.47 10.90 -14.33
CA ASP A 614 20.16 11.62 -15.41
C ASP A 614 19.29 11.69 -16.69
N TYR A 615 18.62 10.59 -17.07
CA TYR A 615 17.69 10.59 -18.21
C TYR A 615 16.47 11.47 -17.94
N MET A 616 15.85 11.35 -16.76
CA MET A 616 14.64 12.10 -16.40
C MET A 616 14.90 13.60 -16.27
N ASN A 617 16.08 14.02 -15.82
CA ASN A 617 16.44 15.44 -15.70
C ASN A 617 16.34 16.19 -17.05
N LEU A 618 16.71 15.52 -18.14
CA LEU A 618 16.74 16.13 -19.48
C LEU A 618 15.44 15.98 -20.28
N GLN A 619 14.58 15.01 -19.94
CA GLN A 619 13.42 14.62 -20.75
C GLN A 619 12.05 14.86 -20.06
N CYS A 620 11.98 14.85 -18.73
CA CYS A 620 10.70 14.82 -18.00
C CYS A 620 10.19 16.21 -17.60
N ALA A 621 8.96 16.55 -18.02
CA ALA A 621 8.31 17.82 -17.69
C ALA A 621 8.09 18.00 -16.17
N GLU A 622 7.71 16.95 -15.44
CA GLU A 622 7.55 17.00 -13.99
C GLU A 622 8.88 17.29 -13.27
N TYR A 623 9.99 16.75 -13.78
CA TYR A 623 11.33 17.09 -13.27
C TYR A 623 11.66 18.56 -13.56
N ALA A 624 11.34 19.05 -14.76
CA ALA A 624 11.53 20.45 -15.11
C ALA A 624 10.75 21.40 -14.17
N GLU A 625 9.55 21.01 -13.72
CA GLU A 625 8.79 21.77 -12.72
C GLU A 625 9.41 21.70 -11.30
N LYS A 626 9.93 20.54 -10.90
CA LYS A 626 10.42 20.31 -9.52
C LYS A 626 11.86 20.76 -9.27
N LYS A 627 12.70 20.75 -10.30
CA LYS A 627 14.14 21.03 -10.25
C LYS A 627 14.56 22.20 -11.16
N GLY A 628 13.76 22.48 -12.20
CA GLY A 628 14.12 23.40 -13.27
C GLY A 628 14.45 22.64 -14.56
N PHE A 629 14.20 23.27 -15.71
CA PHE A 629 14.45 22.65 -17.02
C PHE A 629 15.95 22.33 -17.23
N ALA A 630 16.28 21.05 -17.43
CA ALA A 630 17.64 20.57 -17.69
C ALA A 630 18.67 21.17 -16.69
N GLU A 631 18.38 21.02 -15.40
CA GLU A 631 19.23 21.51 -14.31
C GLU A 631 20.65 20.95 -14.42
N ASP A 632 20.81 19.66 -14.76
CA ASP A 632 22.11 18.99 -14.89
C ASP A 632 23.02 19.72 -15.90
N ILE A 633 22.46 20.34 -16.94
CA ILE A 633 23.22 21.13 -17.93
C ILE A 633 23.71 22.45 -17.34
N SER A 634 22.93 23.06 -16.43
CA SER A 634 23.31 24.28 -15.72
C SER A 634 24.41 24.01 -14.70
N GLU A 635 24.22 22.95 -13.91
CA GLU A 635 25.21 22.38 -12.98
C GLU A 635 26.48 21.98 -13.73
N GLY A 636 26.35 21.62 -15.01
CA GLY A 636 27.40 21.09 -15.86
C GLY A 636 27.84 19.70 -15.49
N LYS A 637 26.92 18.95 -14.88
CA LYS A 637 27.07 17.55 -14.54
C LYS A 637 27.41 16.76 -15.78
N ILE A 638 28.41 15.88 -15.67
CA ILE A 638 28.81 15.01 -16.77
C ILE A 638 27.97 13.73 -16.73
N SER A 639 26.67 13.88 -17.00
CA SER A 639 25.67 12.81 -16.94
C SER A 639 25.85 11.76 -18.04
N LEU A 640 25.31 10.56 -17.83
CA LEU A 640 25.38 9.46 -18.80
C LEU A 640 25.01 9.84 -20.26
N PRO A 641 23.89 10.54 -20.54
CA PRO A 641 23.57 10.95 -21.91
C PRO A 641 24.61 11.91 -22.51
N LEU A 642 25.22 12.76 -21.69
CA LEU A 642 26.25 13.71 -22.13
C LEU A 642 27.60 13.00 -22.37
N ILE A 643 27.98 12.04 -21.52
CA ILE A 643 29.18 11.20 -21.73
C ILE A 643 29.09 10.52 -23.09
N HIS A 644 27.95 9.88 -23.38
CA HIS A 644 27.74 9.22 -24.68
C HIS A 644 27.80 10.20 -25.85
N ALA A 645 27.13 11.35 -25.72
CA ALA A 645 27.12 12.38 -26.76
C ALA A 645 28.52 12.94 -27.06
N LEU A 646 29.36 13.12 -26.03
CA LEU A 646 30.72 13.61 -26.16
C LEU A 646 31.72 12.54 -26.58
N ALA A 647 31.48 11.27 -26.32
CA ALA A 647 32.28 10.16 -26.84
C ALA A 647 31.99 9.89 -28.33
N THR A 648 30.81 10.27 -28.81
CA THR A 648 30.38 10.05 -30.19
C THR A 648 30.87 11.17 -31.12
N LYS A 649 31.55 10.79 -32.22
CA LYS A 649 31.99 11.76 -33.23
C LYS A 649 30.77 12.38 -33.93
N SER A 650 30.52 13.66 -33.69
CA SER A 650 29.40 14.39 -34.28
C SER A 650 29.77 15.86 -34.58
N PRO A 651 29.11 16.51 -35.56
CA PRO A 651 29.28 17.94 -35.80
C PRO A 651 28.93 18.83 -34.59
N GLN A 652 28.05 18.35 -33.70
CA GLN A 652 27.56 19.07 -32.52
C GLN A 652 28.50 18.99 -31.32
N GLN A 653 29.43 18.03 -31.30
CA GLN A 653 30.36 17.79 -30.18
C GLN A 653 31.12 19.05 -29.74
N GLY A 654 31.67 19.81 -30.69
CA GLY A 654 32.40 21.05 -30.39
C GLY A 654 31.50 22.14 -29.77
N ARG A 655 30.22 22.18 -30.17
CA ARG A 655 29.24 23.10 -29.61
C ARG A 655 28.84 22.70 -28.20
N LEU A 656 28.59 21.41 -27.94
CA LEU A 656 28.34 20.91 -26.58
C LEU A 656 29.50 21.24 -25.64
N MET A 657 30.75 21.01 -26.07
CA MET A 657 31.92 21.36 -25.27
C MET A 657 32.02 22.87 -25.01
N SER A 658 31.68 23.70 -26.00
CA SER A 658 31.66 25.16 -25.85
C SER A 658 30.59 25.62 -24.86
N LEU A 659 29.39 25.00 -24.86
CA LEU A 659 28.33 25.29 -23.90
C LEU A 659 28.74 24.90 -22.46
N LEU A 660 29.39 23.74 -22.29
CA LEU A 660 29.91 23.31 -20.99
C LEU A 660 31.03 24.23 -20.47
N GLN A 661 31.82 24.86 -21.34
CA GLN A 661 32.81 25.84 -20.94
C GLN A 661 32.15 27.20 -20.64
N GLN A 662 31.22 27.65 -21.48
CA GLN A 662 30.50 28.92 -21.29
C GLN A 662 29.71 28.98 -20.00
N ARG A 663 29.21 27.85 -19.50
CA ARG A 663 28.50 27.78 -18.20
C ARG A 663 29.32 28.39 -17.05
N LYS A 664 30.66 28.34 -17.13
CA LYS A 664 31.59 28.86 -16.12
C LYS A 664 31.73 30.39 -16.19
N CYS A 665 31.31 30.99 -17.29
CA CYS A 665 31.27 32.44 -17.48
C CYS A 665 29.93 32.99 -16.95
N GLY A 666 29.96 34.13 -16.25
CA GLY A 666 28.89 34.59 -15.36
C GLY A 666 27.45 34.62 -15.92
N ASN A 667 26.50 34.35 -15.00
CA ASN A 667 25.04 34.14 -15.13
C ASN A 667 24.55 32.74 -15.55
N GLY A 668 25.45 31.78 -15.78
CA GLY A 668 25.07 30.42 -16.15
C GLY A 668 24.44 30.33 -17.56
N LEU A 669 23.81 29.21 -17.88
CA LEU A 669 23.20 29.00 -19.21
C LEU A 669 21.75 29.48 -19.23
N CYS A 670 21.41 30.31 -20.24
CA CYS A 670 20.01 30.70 -20.46
C CYS A 670 19.17 29.49 -20.92
N HIS A 671 17.84 29.66 -20.92
CA HIS A 671 16.92 28.59 -21.30
C HIS A 671 17.16 28.08 -22.74
N GLU A 672 17.46 28.98 -23.68
CA GLU A 672 17.73 28.68 -25.08
C GLU A 672 19.02 27.86 -25.24
N MET A 673 20.06 28.18 -24.48
CA MET A 673 21.33 27.43 -24.47
C MET A 673 21.14 26.02 -23.90
N ARG A 674 20.35 25.87 -22.83
CA ARG A 674 20.01 24.56 -22.26
C ARG A 674 19.21 23.72 -23.24
N LYS A 675 18.20 24.33 -23.88
CA LYS A 675 17.39 23.65 -24.90
C LYS A 675 18.25 23.18 -26.07
N LEU A 676 19.17 24.04 -26.55
CA LEU A 676 20.10 23.67 -27.60
C LEU A 676 21.01 22.50 -27.21
N ALA A 677 21.53 22.47 -25.98
CA ALA A 677 22.33 21.35 -25.49
C ALA A 677 21.52 20.04 -25.45
N VAL A 678 20.28 20.09 -24.96
CA VAL A 678 19.39 18.92 -24.93
C VAL A 678 19.06 18.44 -26.35
N ASP A 679 18.76 19.35 -27.27
CA ASP A 679 18.50 19.03 -28.68
C ASP A 679 19.72 18.39 -29.35
N ASP A 680 20.93 18.85 -29.05
CA ASP A 680 22.18 18.27 -29.54
C ASP A 680 22.44 16.88 -28.96
N ILE A 681 22.29 16.70 -27.64
CA ILE A 681 22.42 15.39 -26.98
C ILE A 681 21.42 14.39 -27.59
N LYS A 682 20.18 14.84 -27.84
CA LYS A 682 19.14 14.03 -28.47
C LYS A 682 19.51 13.67 -29.91
N ALA A 683 19.99 14.63 -30.71
CA ALA A 683 20.37 14.40 -32.10
C ALA A 683 21.55 13.43 -32.26
N ILE A 684 22.47 13.41 -31.31
CA ILE A 684 23.60 12.46 -31.27
C ILE A 684 23.16 11.06 -30.80
N GLY A 685 22.00 10.95 -30.13
CA GLY A 685 21.49 9.70 -29.58
C GLY A 685 21.84 9.48 -28.10
N GLY A 686 22.36 10.48 -27.39
CA GLY A 686 22.72 10.39 -25.98
C GLY A 686 21.54 10.07 -25.06
N LEU A 687 20.37 10.68 -25.30
CA LEU A 687 19.14 10.38 -24.53
C LEU A 687 18.65 8.94 -24.77
N GLU A 688 18.68 8.48 -26.02
CA GLU A 688 18.27 7.12 -26.36
C GLU A 688 19.21 6.09 -25.75
N TYR A 689 20.51 6.38 -25.76
CA TYR A 689 21.52 5.56 -25.07
C TYR A 689 21.23 5.47 -23.57
N ALA A 690 21.05 6.60 -22.89
CA ALA A 690 20.75 6.63 -21.46
C ALA A 690 19.45 5.87 -21.12
N LYS A 691 18.39 6.02 -21.93
CA LYS A 691 17.13 5.26 -21.79
C LYS A 691 17.41 3.76 -21.91
N LYS A 692 18.11 3.33 -22.96
CA LYS A 692 18.43 1.92 -23.20
C LYS A 692 19.27 1.32 -22.06
N THR A 693 20.28 2.05 -21.59
CA THR A 693 21.12 1.62 -20.47
C THR A 693 20.32 1.52 -19.17
N ALA A 694 19.44 2.48 -18.89
CA ALA A 694 18.58 2.41 -17.71
C ALA A 694 17.59 1.24 -17.78
N VAL A 695 17.01 0.94 -18.94
CA VAL A 695 16.14 -0.24 -19.14
C VAL A 695 16.93 -1.54 -18.95
N GLY A 696 18.13 -1.68 -19.52
CA GLY A 696 18.96 -2.87 -19.32
C GLY A 696 19.41 -3.06 -17.85
N LEU A 697 19.68 -1.97 -17.13
CA LEU A 697 19.94 -2.01 -15.69
C LEU A 697 18.70 -2.43 -14.91
N GLN A 698 17.50 -1.98 -15.31
CA GLN A 698 16.24 -2.41 -14.71
C GLN A 698 16.01 -3.91 -14.89
N GLU A 699 16.28 -4.46 -16.07
CA GLU A 699 16.25 -5.90 -16.33
C GLU A 699 17.25 -6.65 -15.44
N SER A 700 18.49 -6.16 -15.34
CA SER A 700 19.52 -6.74 -14.47
C SER A 700 19.11 -6.74 -12.98
N VAL A 701 18.45 -5.67 -12.50
CA VAL A 701 17.86 -5.62 -11.15
C VAL A 701 16.77 -6.68 -11.00
N THR A 702 15.91 -6.84 -12.00
CA THR A 702 14.81 -7.84 -12.00
C THR A 702 15.35 -9.26 -11.92
N GLU A 703 16.33 -9.59 -12.74
CA GLU A 703 16.96 -10.91 -12.80
C GLU A 703 17.70 -11.23 -11.49
N THR A 704 18.48 -10.26 -10.99
CA THR A 704 19.22 -10.41 -9.74
C THR A 704 18.28 -10.55 -8.54
N LEU A 705 17.19 -9.78 -8.49
CA LEU A 705 16.16 -9.93 -7.47
C LEU A 705 15.50 -11.31 -7.54
N SER A 706 15.17 -11.79 -8.74
CA SER A 706 14.60 -13.15 -8.93
C SER A 706 15.56 -14.23 -8.44
N MET A 707 16.85 -14.12 -8.76
CA MET A 707 17.88 -15.05 -8.28
C MET A 707 17.92 -15.15 -6.75
N TYR A 708 17.81 -14.01 -6.05
CA TYR A 708 17.77 -14.01 -4.58
C TYR A 708 16.46 -14.57 -4.03
N GLU A 709 15.31 -14.24 -4.65
CA GLU A 709 14.01 -14.80 -4.28
C GLU A 709 13.98 -16.32 -4.46
N ASP A 710 14.50 -16.85 -5.57
CA ASP A 710 14.59 -18.28 -5.86
C ASP A 710 15.50 -18.99 -4.85
N LYS A 711 16.63 -18.37 -4.48
CA LYS A 711 17.54 -18.90 -3.47
C LYS A 711 16.90 -19.00 -2.08
N LEU A 712 15.97 -18.10 -1.76
CA LEU A 712 15.28 -18.04 -0.48
C LEU A 712 13.94 -18.80 -0.47
N GLY A 713 13.38 -19.11 -1.65
CA GLY A 713 12.05 -19.70 -1.79
C GLY A 713 10.89 -18.73 -1.46
N GLU A 714 11.16 -17.42 -1.38
CA GLU A 714 10.22 -16.39 -0.96
C GLU A 714 10.37 -15.12 -1.83
N LYS A 715 9.29 -14.68 -2.51
CA LYS A 715 9.29 -13.40 -3.23
C LYS A 715 9.34 -12.21 -2.28
N ASN A 716 10.02 -11.15 -2.69
CA ASN A 716 10.10 -9.88 -1.97
C ASN A 716 9.22 -8.83 -2.65
N TRP A 717 7.91 -8.89 -2.38
CA TRP A 717 6.92 -8.01 -3.00
C TRP A 717 7.19 -6.52 -2.75
N LEU A 718 7.76 -6.14 -1.61
CA LEU A 718 8.14 -4.76 -1.33
C LEU A 718 9.25 -4.25 -2.24
N LEU A 719 10.30 -5.05 -2.48
CA LEU A 719 11.36 -4.68 -3.44
C LEU A 719 10.84 -4.67 -4.88
N ARG A 720 10.00 -5.64 -5.25
CA ARG A 720 9.32 -5.68 -6.57
C ARG A 720 8.46 -4.44 -6.81
N LEU A 721 7.67 -4.04 -5.81
CA LEU A 721 6.85 -2.83 -5.86
C LEU A 721 7.72 -1.57 -5.94
N ALA A 722 8.79 -1.50 -5.16
CA ALA A 722 9.73 -0.38 -5.18
C ALA A 722 10.37 -0.22 -6.58
N GLN A 723 10.77 -1.34 -7.20
CA GLN A 723 11.29 -1.36 -8.56
C GLN A 723 10.24 -0.91 -9.57
N LYS A 724 9.00 -1.41 -9.48
CA LYS A 724 7.91 -1.08 -10.41
C LYS A 724 7.58 0.41 -10.41
N ARG A 725 7.66 1.09 -9.27
CA ARG A 725 7.49 2.55 -9.16
C ARG A 725 8.55 3.38 -9.90
N LEU A 726 9.70 2.78 -10.20
CA LEU A 726 10.78 3.42 -10.93
C LEU A 726 10.82 3.01 -12.40
N GLU A 727 9.92 2.13 -12.86
CA GLU A 727 9.85 1.68 -14.25
C GLU A 727 9.84 2.87 -15.22
N ILE A 728 10.70 2.81 -16.24
CA ILE A 728 10.69 3.76 -17.34
C ILE A 728 9.64 3.25 -18.33
N GLU A 729 8.63 4.04 -18.63
CA GLU A 729 7.66 3.68 -19.68
C GLU A 729 8.40 3.54 -21.01
N VAL A 730 8.36 2.34 -21.59
CA VAL A 730 9.07 1.97 -22.82
C VAL A 730 8.39 2.58 -24.02
#